data_AF-A0AAP0HA36-F1
#
_entry.id   AF-A0AAP0HA36-F1
#
_cell.length_a   1.000
_cell.length_b   1.000
_cell.length_c   1.000
_cell.angle_alpha   90.00
_cell.angle_beta   90.00
_cell.angle_gamma   90.00
#
_symmetry.space_group_name_H-M   'P 1'
#
loop_
_entity.id
_entity.type
_entity.pdbx_description
1 polymer ?
#
loop_
_entity_poly.entity_id
_entity_poly.type
_entity_poly.pdbx_seq_one_letter_code
_entity_poly.pdbx_strand_id
1 'polypeptide(L)'
;MLDLNLGFRLVLFTFICSISSAQSRCTRGCDLALGSYYVEQGNDLTSISLYFQTTIPDILKYNPSIPNQDSLQAFSRIRVPFSCDCINGEFLGHLFEYDIKSEDTYTKVAENWYANLTSEEWIQRFNSYGENRIPDTGTLNVTVNCSCGDGSISKDYGLFLTYPLRPGENLDAVSSEVNVTSELIRRYNSGADFTAGSGLLFIPERGQYLELIFLFFMDGSQSRCTSGCDLALGSYYVEQGNDLTSISRYFQTTIPDILKYNPSIPNQDSLQSFVRIRVPFSCDCINGEFLGRVFNYDVSTNDTYIKVADDKYANLTTADWIQRFNSYGANRIPDTGSLNVTVNCSCGDNSVSKDYGLFLTYPLRPGETLDSVSSEANLSSQLIRSYNPGANFTLGSGLVFIPGRGLSGGVIGGIVVGVVAVVLLLAGCYYFGYYKKKNAETSSALLKNAQVQLMRDQGTNGSLVRGSESSGLPAGATPGLTGITVDKSVEFSYEELSTATDDFSLANKIGQGGFGVVYYAELRGEKAAIKKMDMQASREFLAELKVLTHVHHLNLVRLIGYCVEGSLFLVYEYIENGNLSQHLHGSAREPLPWSTRVQIALDSARGLEYIHEHTVPVYIHRDIKSANILIDKNFHGKVADFGLTKLTEVGSTSLPTRLVGTFGYMPPEYAQYGDVSPKIDVYAFGVVLYELISAKEAIVKANGSVAESKGLVSLFEEVLSQPDPKDDLVKVIDPRLGDNYPLDSVRKMAQLAKACTHENPQLRPSMRSIVVALMTLSSSTEDWDVGSFYENQTLVSLMSGR
;
A
#
# COMPACT_ATOMS: atom_id res chain seq x y z
N MET A 1 -27.40 3.31 -60.79
CA MET A 1 -27.95 3.37 -59.42
C MET A 1 -27.04 2.57 -58.49
N LEU A 2 -25.82 2.98 -58.11
CA LEU A 2 -25.17 4.30 -58.09
C LEU A 2 -25.96 5.38 -57.33
N ASP A 3 -25.24 6.24 -56.61
CA ASP A 3 -25.74 7.38 -55.82
C ASP A 3 -26.62 7.06 -54.60
N LEU A 4 -26.27 6.01 -53.85
CA LEU A 4 -26.66 5.88 -52.42
C LEU A 4 -25.53 5.41 -51.48
N ASN A 5 -24.29 5.28 -51.96
CA ASN A 5 -23.19 4.60 -51.24
C ASN A 5 -22.06 5.54 -50.77
N LEU A 6 -22.13 6.84 -51.07
CA LEU A 6 -21.07 7.80 -50.73
C LEU A 6 -21.27 8.42 -49.33
N GLY A 7 -22.50 8.81 -48.98
CA GLY A 7 -22.81 9.38 -47.67
C GLY A 7 -22.57 8.40 -46.51
N PHE A 8 -22.94 7.13 -46.68
CA PHE A 8 -22.77 6.13 -45.62
C PHE A 8 -21.29 5.82 -45.34
N ARG A 9 -20.42 5.84 -46.38
CA ARG A 9 -18.97 5.70 -46.18
C ARG A 9 -18.33 6.90 -45.50
N LEU A 10 -18.81 8.12 -45.78
CA LEU A 10 -18.28 9.34 -45.15
C LEU A 10 -18.63 9.39 -43.64
N VAL A 11 -19.86 9.03 -43.27
CA VAL A 11 -20.28 8.90 -41.86
C VAL A 11 -19.56 7.75 -41.17
N LEU A 12 -19.35 6.61 -41.84
CA LEU A 12 -18.65 5.49 -41.23
C LEU A 12 -17.15 5.77 -41.02
N PHE A 13 -16.51 6.56 -41.89
CA PHE A 13 -15.11 6.97 -41.68
C PHE A 13 -14.96 7.94 -40.51
N THR A 14 -15.85 8.92 -40.34
CA THR A 14 -15.81 9.81 -39.17
C THR A 14 -16.18 9.08 -37.87
N PHE A 15 -17.04 8.05 -37.92
CA PHE A 15 -17.32 7.23 -36.73
C PHE A 15 -16.19 6.26 -36.38
N ILE A 16 -15.55 5.59 -37.36
CA ILE A 16 -14.47 4.62 -37.10
C ILE A 16 -13.18 5.32 -36.65
N CYS A 17 -12.84 6.49 -37.21
CA CYS A 17 -11.71 7.30 -36.69
C CYS A 17 -11.99 7.94 -35.31
N SER A 18 -13.19 7.74 -34.73
CA SER A 18 -13.55 8.25 -33.40
C SER A 18 -13.47 7.19 -32.28
N ILE A 19 -12.97 5.98 -32.55
CA ILE A 19 -12.86 4.88 -31.57
C ILE A 19 -11.39 4.39 -31.40
N SER A 20 -10.42 5.27 -31.65
CA SER A 20 -8.99 4.98 -31.44
C SER A 20 -8.22 6.10 -30.71
N SER A 21 -8.92 6.91 -29.92
CA SER A 21 -8.32 7.77 -28.90
C SER A 21 -9.09 7.62 -27.60
N ALA A 22 -8.62 6.75 -26.72
CA ALA A 22 -8.96 6.83 -25.31
C ALA A 22 -8.33 8.11 -24.76
N GLN A 23 -9.07 9.23 -24.79
CA GLN A 23 -8.61 10.49 -24.20
C GLN A 23 -8.36 10.24 -22.71
N SER A 24 -7.09 10.17 -22.34
CA SER A 24 -6.60 9.91 -20.99
C SER A 24 -6.83 11.15 -20.13
N ARG A 25 -8.10 11.40 -19.76
CA ARG A 25 -8.51 12.61 -19.03
C ARG A 25 -7.81 12.71 -17.69
N CYS A 26 -6.72 13.46 -17.68
CA CYS A 26 -6.03 13.83 -16.46
C CYS A 26 -6.96 14.67 -15.57
N THR A 27 -6.69 14.67 -14.27
CA THR A 27 -7.44 15.46 -13.28
C THR A 27 -6.54 16.33 -12.40
N ARG A 28 -5.23 16.10 -12.44
CA ARG A 28 -4.19 16.89 -11.77
C ARG A 28 -2.83 16.61 -12.44
N GLY A 29 -1.93 17.58 -12.35
CA GLY A 29 -0.52 17.44 -12.67
C GLY A 29 0.34 17.09 -11.45
N CYS A 30 1.63 17.45 -11.51
CA CYS A 30 2.62 17.30 -10.46
C CYS A 30 3.70 18.39 -10.55
N ASP A 31 4.33 18.69 -9.42
CA ASP A 31 5.21 19.85 -9.28
C ASP A 31 6.59 19.67 -9.95
N LEU A 32 6.92 18.44 -10.40
CA LEU A 32 8.22 18.10 -10.99
C LEU A 32 8.12 16.97 -12.03
N ALA A 33 8.64 17.22 -13.23
CA ALA A 33 9.01 16.26 -14.26
C ALA A 33 10.40 16.62 -14.82
N LEU A 34 11.01 15.72 -15.60
CA LEU A 34 12.33 15.93 -16.21
C LEU A 34 12.28 15.82 -17.73
N GLY A 35 12.99 16.70 -18.44
CA GLY A 35 13.21 16.64 -19.89
C GLY A 35 14.66 16.25 -20.20
N SER A 36 14.85 15.30 -21.12
CA SER A 36 16.17 14.83 -21.56
C SER A 36 16.72 15.69 -22.70
N TYR A 37 17.08 16.93 -22.37
CA TYR A 37 17.56 17.93 -23.31
C TYR A 37 18.90 17.54 -23.93
N TYR A 38 19.00 17.55 -25.26
CA TYR A 38 20.26 17.31 -25.97
C TYR A 38 20.96 18.65 -26.27
N VAL A 39 22.18 18.81 -25.81
CA VAL A 39 22.94 20.06 -25.91
C VAL A 39 23.57 20.19 -27.30
N GLU A 40 23.01 21.04 -28.15
CA GLU A 40 23.57 21.40 -29.46
C GLU A 40 24.80 22.35 -29.31
N GLN A 41 25.61 22.46 -30.37
CA GLN A 41 26.83 23.27 -30.35
C GLN A 41 26.52 24.77 -30.32
N GLY A 42 26.71 25.40 -29.16
CA GLY A 42 26.48 26.83 -28.93
C GLY A 42 25.40 27.12 -27.89
N ASN A 43 24.63 26.11 -27.46
CA ASN A 43 23.69 26.25 -26.36
C ASN A 43 24.45 26.23 -25.02
N ASP A 44 24.04 27.10 -24.09
CA ASP A 44 24.58 27.20 -22.74
C ASP A 44 23.47 27.07 -21.69
N LEU A 45 23.85 26.90 -20.41
CA LEU A 45 22.86 26.76 -19.34
C LEU A 45 22.01 28.02 -19.13
N THR A 46 22.51 29.22 -19.49
CA THR A 46 21.70 30.45 -19.50
C THR A 46 20.54 30.34 -20.48
N SER A 47 20.82 29.99 -21.74
CA SER A 47 19.81 29.85 -22.80
C SER A 47 18.79 28.77 -22.46
N ILE A 48 19.24 27.61 -21.96
CA ILE A 48 18.37 26.50 -21.57
C ILE A 48 17.48 26.89 -20.38
N SER A 49 18.02 27.61 -19.39
CA SER A 49 17.27 28.09 -18.22
C SER A 49 16.13 29.06 -18.60
N LEU A 50 16.35 29.90 -19.63
CA LEU A 50 15.34 30.79 -20.17
C LEU A 50 14.23 30.01 -20.90
N TYR A 51 14.57 29.03 -21.74
CA TYR A 51 13.56 28.28 -22.50
C TYR A 51 12.67 27.43 -21.58
N PHE A 52 13.24 26.82 -20.55
CA PHE A 52 12.51 25.99 -19.58
C PHE A 52 12.03 26.76 -18.35
N GLN A 53 12.13 28.09 -18.35
CA GLN A 53 11.68 29.00 -17.26
C GLN A 53 12.11 28.54 -15.85
N THR A 54 13.31 27.98 -15.74
CA THR A 54 13.83 27.23 -14.58
C THR A 54 15.21 27.78 -14.17
N THR A 55 15.72 27.48 -12.98
CA THR A 55 16.99 28.08 -12.54
C THR A 55 18.21 27.24 -12.92
N ILE A 56 19.36 27.86 -13.19
CA ILE A 56 20.63 27.14 -13.42
C ILE A 56 20.99 26.23 -12.23
N PRO A 57 20.87 26.65 -10.95
CA PRO A 57 20.98 25.75 -9.81
C PRO A 57 20.07 24.51 -9.87
N ASP A 58 18.81 24.65 -10.28
CA ASP A 58 17.88 23.52 -10.41
C ASP A 58 18.25 22.58 -11.56
N ILE A 59 18.79 23.09 -12.67
CA ILE A 59 19.35 22.23 -13.73
C ILE A 59 20.58 21.49 -13.21
N LEU A 60 21.53 22.17 -12.56
CA LEU A 60 22.75 21.55 -12.03
C LEU A 60 22.44 20.48 -10.96
N LYS A 61 21.39 20.68 -10.16
CA LYS A 61 20.88 19.72 -9.16
C LYS A 61 20.64 18.32 -9.73
N TYR A 62 20.10 18.21 -10.95
CA TYR A 62 19.84 16.90 -11.60
C TYR A 62 20.97 16.44 -12.52
N ASN A 63 22.07 17.20 -12.63
CA ASN A 63 23.22 16.89 -13.48
C ASN A 63 24.55 16.99 -12.70
N PRO A 64 24.77 16.14 -11.67
CA PRO A 64 25.94 16.22 -10.79
C PRO A 64 27.30 15.96 -11.47
N SER A 65 27.30 15.52 -12.73
CA SER A 65 28.48 15.45 -13.60
C SER A 65 28.94 16.83 -14.12
N ILE A 66 28.11 17.88 -13.98
CA ILE A 66 28.39 19.25 -14.41
C ILE A 66 28.74 20.08 -13.17
N PRO A 67 30.02 20.41 -12.91
CA PRO A 67 30.44 21.04 -11.65
C PRO A 67 30.11 22.54 -11.53
N ASN A 68 29.78 23.22 -12.63
CA ASN A 68 29.38 24.63 -12.69
C ASN A 68 28.76 24.95 -14.05
N GLN A 69 28.15 26.13 -14.18
CA GLN A 69 27.45 26.58 -15.39
C GLN A 69 28.34 26.58 -16.65
N ASP A 70 29.64 26.84 -16.50
CA ASP A 70 30.60 27.00 -17.59
C ASP A 70 31.18 25.65 -18.09
N SER A 71 30.77 24.54 -17.46
CA SER A 71 31.26 23.19 -17.73
C SER A 71 30.32 22.33 -18.59
N LEU A 72 29.32 22.94 -19.23
CA LEU A 72 28.38 22.23 -20.12
C LEU A 72 29.11 21.69 -21.37
N GLN A 73 28.90 20.42 -21.69
CA GLN A 73 29.49 19.80 -22.89
C GLN A 73 28.46 19.74 -24.03
N ALA A 74 28.84 20.28 -25.19
CA ALA A 74 28.09 20.08 -26.42
C ALA A 74 28.06 18.60 -26.82
N PHE A 75 26.97 18.18 -27.47
CA PHE A 75 26.67 16.81 -27.86
C PHE A 75 26.47 15.83 -26.70
N SER A 76 26.07 16.33 -25.53
CA SER A 76 25.66 15.55 -24.35
C SER A 76 24.17 15.73 -24.05
N ARG A 77 23.58 14.82 -23.25
CA ARG A 77 22.23 15.01 -22.69
C ARG A 77 22.28 15.49 -21.24
N ILE A 78 21.34 16.37 -20.89
CA ILE A 78 21.11 16.86 -19.52
C ILE A 78 19.64 16.69 -19.10
N ARG A 79 19.41 16.54 -17.79
CA ARG A 79 18.08 16.52 -17.18
C ARG A 79 17.64 17.94 -16.84
N VAL A 80 16.59 18.45 -17.48
CA VAL A 80 16.03 19.80 -17.21
C VAL A 80 14.72 19.67 -16.43
N PRO A 81 14.57 20.28 -15.24
CA PRO A 81 13.36 20.18 -14.43
C PRO A 81 12.32 21.23 -14.79
N PHE A 82 11.05 20.82 -14.82
CA PHE A 82 9.88 21.67 -15.03
C PHE A 82 8.64 21.09 -14.32
N SER A 83 7.61 21.88 -14.03
CA SER A 83 6.32 21.35 -13.52
C SER A 83 5.53 20.68 -14.64
N CYS A 84 4.62 19.76 -14.32
CA CYS A 84 3.87 19.01 -15.32
C CYS A 84 2.37 19.14 -15.05
N ASP A 85 1.63 19.78 -15.95
CA ASP A 85 0.25 20.20 -15.74
C ASP A 85 -0.77 19.30 -16.46
N CYS A 86 -2.02 19.33 -16.00
CA CYS A 86 -3.12 18.67 -16.69
C CYS A 86 -3.79 19.65 -17.67
N ILE A 87 -3.30 19.67 -18.91
CA ILE A 87 -3.74 20.65 -19.91
C ILE A 87 -5.11 20.26 -20.46
N ASN A 88 -6.07 21.18 -20.31
CA ASN A 88 -7.48 21.08 -20.77
C ASN A 88 -8.25 19.83 -20.30
N GLY A 89 -7.72 19.07 -19.31
CA GLY A 89 -8.31 17.79 -18.91
C GLY A 89 -8.12 16.67 -19.93
N GLU A 90 -7.15 16.77 -20.86
CA GLU A 90 -6.92 15.79 -21.93
C GLU A 90 -5.59 15.05 -21.85
N PHE A 91 -4.50 15.70 -21.42
CA PHE A 91 -3.15 15.12 -21.37
C PHE A 91 -2.26 15.82 -20.33
N LEU A 92 -1.14 15.18 -19.98
CA LEU A 92 -0.09 15.75 -19.13
C LEU A 92 0.98 16.45 -19.99
N GLY A 93 1.19 17.73 -19.72
CA GLY A 93 2.16 18.57 -20.42
C GLY A 93 2.38 19.89 -19.69
N HIS A 94 3.36 20.68 -20.13
CA HIS A 94 3.58 22.03 -19.64
C HIS A 94 3.63 23.03 -20.80
N LEU A 95 3.25 24.29 -20.54
CA LEU A 95 3.21 25.37 -21.52
C LEU A 95 4.26 26.43 -21.14
N PHE A 96 5.42 26.39 -21.80
CA PHE A 96 6.43 27.44 -21.67
C PHE A 96 6.06 28.63 -22.56
N GLU A 97 6.16 29.85 -22.03
CA GLU A 97 6.16 31.05 -22.87
C GLU A 97 7.57 31.25 -23.45
N TYR A 98 7.68 31.23 -24.78
CA TYR A 98 8.93 31.41 -25.53
C TYR A 98 8.91 32.72 -26.32
N ASP A 99 9.85 33.63 -26.04
CA ASP A 99 10.05 34.86 -26.81
C ASP A 99 10.54 34.55 -28.24
N ILE A 100 9.78 35.01 -29.24
CA ILE A 100 10.06 34.74 -30.65
C ILE A 100 11.29 35.51 -31.13
N LYS A 101 12.18 34.81 -31.84
CA LYS A 101 13.32 35.39 -32.56
C LYS A 101 13.00 35.51 -34.05
N SER A 102 13.63 36.45 -34.73
CA SER A 102 13.46 36.60 -36.18
C SER A 102 13.84 35.31 -36.93
N GLU A 103 13.07 35.00 -37.98
CA GLU A 103 13.07 33.73 -38.71
C GLU A 103 12.68 32.45 -37.95
N ASP A 104 12.17 32.47 -36.70
CA ASP A 104 11.69 31.25 -36.04
C ASP A 104 10.52 30.60 -36.80
N THR A 105 10.54 29.26 -36.89
CA THR A 105 9.42 28.41 -37.34
C THR A 105 9.08 27.42 -36.23
N TYR A 106 7.88 26.83 -36.24
CA TYR A 106 7.53 25.82 -35.23
C TYR A 106 8.50 24.63 -35.25
N THR A 107 8.96 24.22 -36.43
CA THR A 107 10.04 23.24 -36.63
C THR A 107 11.34 23.68 -35.96
N LYS A 108 11.86 24.89 -36.25
CA LYS A 108 13.09 25.43 -35.62
C LYS A 108 12.97 25.49 -34.10
N VAL A 109 11.80 25.83 -33.57
CA VAL A 109 11.57 25.92 -32.11
C VAL A 109 11.57 24.53 -31.47
N ALA A 110 10.87 23.57 -32.07
CA ALA A 110 10.84 22.19 -31.58
C ALA A 110 12.22 21.52 -31.65
N GLU A 111 12.91 21.63 -32.78
CA GLU A 111 14.19 20.96 -33.06
C GLU A 111 15.36 21.63 -32.32
N ASN A 112 15.58 22.94 -32.53
CA ASN A 112 16.81 23.61 -32.10
C ASN A 112 16.75 24.17 -30.68
N TRP A 113 15.63 24.80 -30.31
CA TRP A 113 15.50 25.44 -28.99
C TRP A 113 15.06 24.45 -27.92
N TYR A 114 14.16 23.51 -28.24
CA TYR A 114 13.63 22.50 -27.31
C TYR A 114 14.16 21.07 -27.53
N ALA A 115 15.16 20.87 -28.40
CA ALA A 115 15.87 19.60 -28.58
C ALA A 115 14.96 18.38 -28.84
N ASN A 116 13.88 18.57 -29.61
CA ASN A 116 12.83 17.59 -29.91
C ASN A 116 11.97 17.11 -28.72
N LEU A 117 12.00 17.79 -27.57
CA LEU A 117 11.05 17.54 -26.44
C LEU A 117 9.58 17.90 -26.78
N THR A 118 9.35 18.47 -27.95
CA THR A 118 8.05 18.80 -28.53
C THR A 118 8.11 18.61 -30.06
N SER A 119 7.01 18.88 -30.77
CA SER A 119 6.95 18.87 -32.24
C SER A 119 6.17 20.07 -32.77
N GLU A 120 6.33 20.36 -34.06
CA GLU A 120 5.61 21.44 -34.75
C GLU A 120 4.09 21.35 -34.57
N GLU A 121 3.49 20.16 -34.70
CA GLU A 121 2.06 19.93 -34.45
C GLU A 121 1.65 20.30 -33.01
N TRP A 122 2.47 19.95 -32.02
CA TRP A 122 2.20 20.23 -30.61
C TRP A 122 2.34 21.72 -30.27
N ILE A 123 3.31 22.44 -30.85
CA ILE A 123 3.39 23.91 -30.66
C ILE A 123 2.22 24.59 -31.40
N GLN A 124 1.93 24.21 -32.65
CA GLN A 124 0.85 24.82 -33.44
C GLN A 124 -0.52 24.64 -32.76
N ARG A 125 -0.76 23.53 -32.05
CA ARG A 125 -2.02 23.27 -31.31
C ARG A 125 -2.36 24.32 -30.25
N PHE A 126 -1.36 25.06 -29.73
CA PHE A 126 -1.53 26.04 -28.65
C PHE A 126 -1.27 27.50 -29.07
N ASN A 127 -1.12 27.75 -30.37
CA ASN A 127 -0.82 29.06 -30.92
C ASN A 127 -1.73 29.39 -32.12
N SER A 128 -2.04 30.68 -32.31
CA SER A 128 -2.97 31.13 -33.37
C SER A 128 -2.29 31.47 -34.69
N TYR A 129 -0.96 31.37 -34.77
CA TYR A 129 -0.18 31.64 -35.98
C TYR A 129 -0.19 30.41 -36.90
N GLY A 130 -0.39 30.63 -38.20
CA GLY A 130 -0.24 29.56 -39.18
C GLY A 130 1.23 29.16 -39.35
N GLU A 131 1.46 27.89 -39.69
CA GLU A 131 2.73 27.24 -40.07
C GLU A 131 3.84 28.18 -40.61
N ASN A 132 3.53 28.99 -41.63
CA ASN A 132 4.47 29.90 -42.31
C ASN A 132 4.23 31.39 -41.96
N ARG A 133 3.66 31.72 -40.79
CA ARG A 133 3.22 33.06 -40.37
C ARG A 133 3.42 33.36 -38.88
N ILE A 134 4.50 32.82 -38.29
CA ILE A 134 5.00 33.29 -36.99
C ILE A 134 5.56 34.71 -37.16
N PRO A 135 5.24 35.68 -36.29
CA PRO A 135 5.77 37.05 -36.38
C PRO A 135 7.21 37.15 -35.85
N ASP A 136 8.03 38.05 -36.37
CA ASP A 136 9.42 38.26 -35.90
C ASP A 136 9.56 38.69 -34.42
N THR A 137 8.47 39.08 -33.77
CA THR A 137 8.40 39.40 -32.34
C THR A 137 7.04 38.99 -31.75
N GLY A 138 7.06 38.59 -30.47
CA GLY A 138 5.89 38.09 -29.73
C GLY A 138 6.28 36.89 -28.87
N THR A 139 5.31 36.13 -28.39
CA THR A 139 5.52 34.89 -27.64
C THR A 139 4.82 33.70 -28.29
N LEU A 140 5.35 32.50 -28.05
CA LEU A 140 4.71 31.22 -28.36
C LEU A 140 4.49 30.40 -27.10
N ASN A 141 3.35 29.71 -27.02
CA ASN A 141 3.10 28.66 -26.03
C ASN A 141 3.75 27.37 -26.52
N VAL A 142 4.92 27.00 -26.01
CA VAL A 142 5.62 25.76 -26.37
C VAL A 142 5.18 24.64 -25.44
N THR A 143 4.53 23.63 -26.00
CA THR A 143 3.95 22.50 -25.24
C THR A 143 4.94 21.35 -25.15
N VAL A 144 5.42 21.00 -23.95
CA VAL A 144 6.25 19.79 -23.73
C VAL A 144 5.41 18.76 -23.00
N ASN A 145 5.30 17.55 -23.55
CA ASN A 145 4.57 16.45 -22.93
C ASN A 145 5.39 15.81 -21.80
N CYS A 146 4.70 15.42 -20.73
CA CYS A 146 5.34 14.89 -19.52
C CYS A 146 4.53 13.74 -18.92
N SER A 147 5.18 12.97 -18.04
CA SER A 147 4.52 11.97 -17.21
C SER A 147 4.96 12.22 -15.77
N CYS A 148 4.00 12.27 -14.85
CA CYS A 148 4.27 12.61 -13.45
C CYS A 148 4.95 11.51 -12.65
N GLY A 149 4.95 10.28 -13.17
CA GLY A 149 5.16 9.10 -12.35
C GLY A 149 4.05 8.90 -11.31
N ASP A 150 4.11 7.76 -10.64
CA ASP A 150 3.24 7.46 -9.49
C ASP A 150 3.89 6.33 -8.67
N GLY A 151 4.05 6.56 -7.37
CA GLY A 151 4.52 5.57 -6.40
C GLY A 151 3.57 4.36 -6.25
N SER A 152 2.35 4.44 -6.80
CA SER A 152 1.43 3.30 -6.95
C SER A 152 1.83 2.36 -8.11
N ILE A 153 2.50 2.88 -9.15
CA ILE A 153 2.88 2.13 -10.35
C ILE A 153 4.30 1.52 -10.20
N SER A 154 5.22 2.22 -9.53
CA SER A 154 6.46 1.61 -9.02
C SER A 154 7.08 2.41 -7.87
N LYS A 155 7.64 1.73 -6.87
CA LYS A 155 8.33 2.36 -5.73
C LYS A 155 9.79 2.75 -6.03
N ASP A 156 10.40 2.14 -7.03
CA ASP A 156 11.83 2.31 -7.38
C ASP A 156 12.11 3.61 -8.16
N TYR A 157 11.08 4.18 -8.77
CA TYR A 157 11.18 5.21 -9.81
C TYR A 157 10.26 6.39 -9.48
N GLY A 158 10.84 7.47 -8.95
CA GLY A 158 10.09 8.59 -8.38
C GLY A 158 9.71 9.69 -9.38
N LEU A 159 10.26 9.65 -10.60
CA LEU A 159 10.00 10.60 -11.69
C LEU A 159 10.03 9.86 -13.03
N PHE A 160 9.47 10.49 -14.07
CA PHE A 160 9.72 10.11 -15.46
C PHE A 160 10.49 11.22 -16.19
N LEU A 161 11.43 10.77 -17.02
CA LEU A 161 12.19 11.56 -17.96
C LEU A 161 11.50 11.49 -19.32
N THR A 162 10.99 12.63 -19.82
CA THR A 162 10.60 12.78 -21.21
C THR A 162 11.87 12.76 -22.06
N TYR A 163 12.01 11.75 -22.92
CA TYR A 163 13.22 11.47 -23.69
C TYR A 163 12.89 11.45 -25.18
N PRO A 164 13.39 12.40 -25.99
CA PRO A 164 13.21 12.39 -27.43
C PRO A 164 14.22 11.47 -28.10
N LEU A 165 13.74 10.50 -28.87
CA LEU A 165 14.56 9.63 -29.71
C LEU A 165 15.22 10.43 -30.83
N ARG A 166 16.50 10.13 -31.10
CA ARG A 166 17.28 10.72 -32.19
C ARG A 166 17.60 9.68 -33.27
N PRO A 167 17.83 10.09 -34.53
CA PRO A 167 18.14 9.16 -35.62
C PRO A 167 19.34 8.26 -35.32
N GLY A 168 19.11 6.94 -35.31
CA GLY A 168 20.12 5.93 -34.99
C GLY A 168 20.12 5.44 -33.53
N GLU A 169 19.38 6.08 -32.63
CA GLU A 169 19.11 5.52 -31.29
C GLU A 169 18.15 4.33 -31.41
N ASN A 170 18.43 3.28 -30.63
CA ASN A 170 17.58 2.10 -30.51
C ASN A 170 17.36 1.77 -29.02
N LEU A 171 16.47 0.82 -28.74
CA LEU A 171 16.07 0.46 -27.37
C LEU A 171 17.25 0.09 -26.46
N ASP A 172 18.27 -0.59 -26.97
CA ASP A 172 19.42 -1.03 -26.16
C ASP A 172 20.46 0.10 -25.95
N ALA A 173 20.59 1.00 -26.93
CA ALA A 173 21.37 2.24 -26.78
C ALA A 173 20.77 3.15 -25.70
N VAL A 174 19.47 3.43 -25.79
CA VAL A 174 18.74 4.24 -24.79
C VAL A 174 18.78 3.56 -23.41
N SER A 175 18.58 2.24 -23.36
CA SER A 175 18.70 1.44 -22.12
C SER A 175 20.06 1.59 -21.43
N SER A 176 21.14 1.64 -22.24
CA SER A 176 22.50 1.83 -21.76
C SER A 176 22.78 3.26 -21.31
N GLU A 177 22.27 4.27 -22.02
CA GLU A 177 22.48 5.69 -21.71
C GLU A 177 21.77 6.13 -20.42
N VAL A 178 20.52 5.71 -20.22
CA VAL A 178 19.75 6.07 -19.01
C VAL A 178 19.94 5.11 -17.83
N ASN A 179 20.69 4.01 -18.01
CA ASN A 179 20.87 2.95 -17.00
C ASN A 179 19.54 2.33 -16.51
N VAL A 180 18.61 2.09 -17.44
CA VAL A 180 17.30 1.46 -17.19
C VAL A 180 17.10 0.31 -18.16
N THR A 181 16.70 -0.87 -17.68
CA THR A 181 16.53 -2.08 -18.51
C THR A 181 15.53 -1.86 -19.66
N SER A 182 15.90 -2.31 -20.86
CA SER A 182 15.11 -2.23 -22.09
C SER A 182 13.67 -2.77 -21.95
N GLU A 183 13.46 -3.83 -21.17
CA GLU A 183 12.10 -4.36 -20.89
C GLU A 183 11.24 -3.37 -20.09
N LEU A 184 11.83 -2.61 -19.16
CA LEU A 184 11.10 -1.59 -18.39
C LEU A 184 10.82 -0.34 -19.22
N ILE A 185 11.76 0.09 -20.07
CA ILE A 185 11.52 1.17 -21.03
C ILE A 185 10.37 0.78 -21.98
N ARG A 186 10.39 -0.45 -22.53
CA ARG A 186 9.32 -0.99 -23.37
C ARG A 186 7.98 -1.14 -22.63
N ARG A 187 7.98 -1.40 -21.32
CA ARG A 187 6.76 -1.49 -20.49
C ARG A 187 5.99 -0.17 -20.45
N TYR A 188 6.69 0.96 -20.29
CA TYR A 188 6.07 2.29 -20.26
C TYR A 188 5.86 2.90 -21.65
N ASN A 189 6.55 2.39 -22.67
CA ASN A 189 6.51 2.89 -24.05
C ASN A 189 6.07 1.78 -25.02
N SER A 190 4.96 1.11 -24.68
CA SER A 190 4.50 -0.11 -25.34
C SER A 190 4.08 0.06 -26.81
N GLY A 191 3.78 1.30 -27.22
CA GLY A 191 3.48 1.68 -28.61
C GLY A 191 4.60 2.41 -29.35
N ALA A 192 5.80 2.54 -28.77
CA ALA A 192 6.90 3.30 -29.39
C ALA A 192 7.71 2.46 -30.38
N ASP A 193 8.05 3.05 -31.54
CA ASP A 193 8.89 2.43 -32.56
C ASP A 193 10.37 2.83 -32.39
N PHE A 194 11.12 1.98 -31.68
CA PHE A 194 12.56 2.11 -31.48
C PHE A 194 13.41 1.83 -32.74
N THR A 195 12.80 1.70 -33.92
CA THR A 195 13.48 1.62 -35.23
C THR A 195 13.28 2.86 -36.09
N ALA A 196 12.29 3.72 -35.78
CA ALA A 196 12.03 4.96 -36.49
C ALA A 196 13.06 6.07 -36.20
N GLY A 197 13.74 6.02 -35.05
CA GLY A 197 14.73 7.03 -34.64
C GLY A 197 14.13 8.41 -34.34
N SER A 198 12.85 8.46 -33.99
CA SER A 198 12.10 9.69 -33.67
C SER A 198 10.93 9.39 -32.72
N GLY A 199 10.38 10.44 -32.11
CA GLY A 199 9.27 10.35 -31.15
C GLY A 199 9.69 10.49 -29.68
N LEU A 200 8.70 10.65 -28.80
CA LEU A 200 8.90 10.83 -27.36
C LEU A 200 8.72 9.52 -26.59
N LEU A 201 9.64 9.27 -25.67
CA LEU A 201 9.59 8.20 -24.67
C LEU A 201 9.41 8.80 -23.27
N PHE A 202 8.76 8.05 -22.38
CA PHE A 202 8.72 8.32 -20.95
C PHE A 202 9.54 7.25 -20.23
N ILE A 203 10.71 7.63 -19.73
CA ILE A 203 11.68 6.72 -19.10
C ILE A 203 11.58 6.86 -17.57
N PRO A 204 11.40 5.77 -16.82
CA PRO A 204 11.30 5.83 -15.35
C PRO A 204 12.69 6.05 -14.73
N GLU A 205 12.87 7.13 -13.97
CA GLU A 205 14.16 7.52 -13.36
C GLU A 205 14.32 6.92 -11.95
N ARG A 206 15.41 6.16 -11.74
CA ARG A 206 15.62 5.41 -10.49
C ARG A 206 16.17 6.30 -9.38
N GLY A 207 15.90 5.94 -8.13
CA GLY A 207 16.08 6.77 -6.94
C GLY A 207 17.47 7.33 -6.56
N GLN A 208 18.51 7.28 -7.42
CA GLN A 208 19.77 8.00 -7.16
C GLN A 208 19.58 9.53 -7.16
N TYR A 209 18.53 10.04 -7.82
CA TYR A 209 18.11 11.44 -7.71
C TYR A 209 17.07 11.69 -6.61
N LEU A 210 16.50 10.65 -5.96
CA LEU A 210 15.48 10.84 -4.90
C LEU A 210 16.07 11.46 -3.63
N GLU A 211 17.36 11.27 -3.33
CA GLU A 211 18.03 11.98 -2.21
C GLU A 211 18.05 13.51 -2.41
N LEU A 212 18.10 13.98 -3.66
CA LEU A 212 18.01 15.39 -4.03
C LEU A 212 16.56 15.92 -4.09
N ILE A 213 15.57 15.02 -4.20
CA ILE A 213 14.14 15.34 -4.15
C ILE A 213 13.65 15.42 -2.70
N PHE A 214 14.22 14.62 -1.78
CA PHE A 214 13.98 14.74 -0.33
C PHE A 214 14.37 16.11 0.25
N LEU A 215 15.25 16.86 -0.41
CA LEU A 215 15.59 18.25 -0.06
C LEU A 215 14.55 19.29 -0.54
N PHE A 216 13.58 18.90 -1.39
CA PHE A 216 12.64 19.83 -2.04
C PHE A 216 11.16 19.50 -1.84
N PHE A 217 10.78 18.38 -1.23
CA PHE A 217 9.41 18.15 -0.70
C PHE A 217 9.07 19.06 0.52
N MET A 218 9.63 20.28 0.59
CA MET A 218 9.46 21.27 1.66
C MET A 218 9.06 22.67 1.16
N ASP A 219 9.08 22.93 -0.16
CA ASP A 219 8.42 24.10 -0.78
C ASP A 219 7.76 23.60 -2.08
N GLY A 220 6.42 23.50 -2.09
CA GLY A 220 5.64 23.00 -3.23
C GLY A 220 4.37 22.27 -2.81
N SER A 221 4.51 21.06 -2.25
CA SER A 221 3.35 20.29 -1.79
C SER A 221 2.68 20.97 -0.59
N GLN A 222 1.46 21.49 -0.76
CA GLN A 222 0.63 21.92 0.36
C GLN A 222 0.33 20.71 1.27
N SER A 223 1.06 20.60 2.38
CA SER A 223 0.89 19.56 3.40
C SER A 223 -0.37 19.79 4.24
N ARG A 224 -1.54 19.76 3.59
CA ARG A 224 -2.81 20.25 4.13
C ARG A 224 -3.24 19.53 5.41
N CYS A 225 -2.80 20.07 6.53
CA CYS A 225 -3.30 19.72 7.85
C CYS A 225 -4.80 20.05 7.94
N THR A 226 -5.51 19.33 8.80
CA THR A 226 -6.96 19.50 9.05
C THR A 226 -7.26 19.92 10.48
N SER A 227 -6.31 19.69 11.40
CA SER A 227 -6.39 20.00 12.82
C SER A 227 -4.99 20.02 13.42
N GLY A 228 -4.82 20.74 14.53
CA GLY A 228 -3.61 20.74 15.36
C GLY A 228 -3.71 19.78 16.55
N CYS A 229 -2.92 20.02 17.59
CA CYS A 229 -2.95 19.31 18.87
C CYS A 229 -2.57 20.20 20.05
N ASP A 230 -3.21 19.97 21.20
CA ASP A 230 -3.06 20.80 22.41
C ASP A 230 -1.64 20.82 23.01
N LEU A 231 -0.78 19.87 22.62
CA LEU A 231 0.57 19.70 23.16
C LEU A 231 1.56 19.19 22.11
N ALA A 232 2.56 20.02 21.82
CA ALA A 232 3.84 19.67 21.23
C ALA A 232 4.98 20.13 22.16
N LEU A 233 6.21 19.67 21.90
CA LEU A 233 7.40 20.03 22.67
C LEU A 233 8.50 20.57 21.74
N GLY A 234 9.18 21.63 22.15
CA GLY A 234 10.41 22.12 21.51
C GLY A 234 11.65 21.82 22.36
N SER A 235 12.74 21.40 21.74
CA SER A 235 14.05 21.23 22.38
C SER A 235 14.80 22.56 22.35
N TYR A 236 14.53 23.40 23.33
CA TYR A 236 15.16 24.71 23.47
C TYR A 236 16.58 24.56 24.03
N TYR A 237 17.58 25.11 23.36
CA TYR A 237 18.94 25.18 23.87
C TYR A 237 19.17 26.51 24.61
N VAL A 238 19.54 26.44 25.89
CA VAL A 238 19.66 27.61 26.76
C VAL A 238 20.99 28.32 26.55
N GLU A 239 21.04 29.30 25.66
CA GLU A 239 22.23 30.16 25.52
C GLU A 239 22.42 31.11 26.72
N GLN A 240 23.64 31.64 26.85
CA GLN A 240 24.04 32.45 28.01
C GLN A 240 23.23 33.76 28.10
N GLY A 241 22.49 33.93 29.20
CA GLY A 241 21.66 35.11 29.47
C GLY A 241 20.16 34.90 29.26
N ASN A 242 19.73 33.77 28.68
CA ASN A 242 18.32 33.38 28.66
C ASN A 242 17.95 32.65 29.96
N ASP A 243 16.83 33.06 30.58
CA ASP A 243 16.29 32.49 31.82
C ASP A 243 14.88 31.91 31.60
N LEU A 244 14.35 31.16 32.58
CA LEU A 244 12.99 30.59 32.47
C LEU A 244 11.90 31.67 32.33
N THR A 245 12.08 32.86 32.88
CA THR A 245 11.13 33.98 32.69
C THR A 245 11.10 34.42 31.23
N SER A 246 12.25 34.56 30.58
CA SER A 246 12.34 34.97 29.18
C SER A 246 11.85 33.89 28.22
N ILE A 247 12.23 32.62 28.46
CA ILE A 247 11.75 31.49 27.67
C ILE A 247 10.22 31.33 27.79
N SER A 248 9.66 31.48 29.00
CA SER A 248 8.20 31.44 29.23
C SER A 248 7.46 32.56 28.49
N ARG A 249 8.07 33.75 28.36
CA ARG A 249 7.53 34.87 27.58
C ARG A 249 7.55 34.57 26.08
N TYR A 250 8.67 34.05 25.54
CA TYR A 250 8.81 33.76 24.11
C TYR A 250 7.80 32.68 23.67
N PHE A 251 7.69 31.57 24.40
CA PHE A 251 6.78 30.48 24.07
C PHE A 251 5.35 30.64 24.65
N GLN A 252 5.05 31.81 25.23
CA GLN A 252 3.72 32.15 25.80
C GLN A 252 3.13 31.06 26.72
N THR A 253 4.00 30.45 27.52
CA THR A 253 3.74 29.23 28.31
C THR A 253 4.13 29.48 29.77
N THR A 254 3.70 28.64 30.72
CA THR A 254 3.99 28.90 32.16
C THR A 254 5.29 28.25 32.62
N ILE A 255 6.01 28.88 33.56
CA ILE A 255 7.20 28.28 34.19
C ILE A 255 6.87 26.91 34.84
N PRO A 256 5.75 26.73 35.58
CA PRO A 256 5.30 25.40 36.03
C PRO A 256 5.14 24.37 34.91
N ASP A 257 4.60 24.75 33.76
CA ASP A 257 4.46 23.84 32.61
C ASP A 257 5.82 23.48 31.98
N ILE A 258 6.77 24.42 31.91
CA ILE A 258 8.15 24.09 31.50
C ILE A 258 8.78 23.10 32.50
N LEU A 259 8.73 23.39 33.80
CA LEU A 259 9.32 22.54 34.84
C LEU A 259 8.73 21.12 34.85
N LYS A 260 7.43 20.97 34.55
CA LYS A 260 6.73 19.67 34.42
C LYS A 260 7.40 18.71 33.42
N TYR A 261 8.01 19.22 32.34
CA TYR A 261 8.74 18.40 31.36
C TYR A 261 10.26 18.38 31.56
N ASN A 262 10.78 19.05 32.59
CA ASN A 262 12.21 19.15 32.90
C ASN A 262 12.48 18.86 34.39
N PRO A 263 12.23 17.62 34.88
CA PRO A 263 12.33 17.27 36.30
C PRO A 263 13.76 17.32 36.88
N SER A 264 14.77 17.54 36.05
CA SER A 264 16.16 17.83 36.45
C SER A 264 16.34 19.27 36.98
N ILE A 265 15.38 20.16 36.75
CA ILE A 265 15.43 21.58 37.16
C ILE A 265 14.56 21.75 38.42
N PRO A 266 15.13 21.95 39.62
CA PRO A 266 14.36 21.92 40.87
C PRO A 266 13.54 23.19 41.15
N ASN A 267 13.86 24.32 40.52
CA ASN A 267 13.16 25.60 40.64
C ASN A 267 13.56 26.54 39.48
N GLN A 268 12.84 27.65 39.33
CA GLN A 268 13.03 28.62 38.24
C GLN A 268 14.46 29.21 38.18
N ASP A 269 15.11 29.38 39.33
CA ASP A 269 16.40 30.05 39.49
C ASP A 269 17.59 29.07 39.29
N SER A 270 17.31 27.79 39.02
CA SER A 270 18.30 26.71 38.84
C SER A 270 18.58 26.36 37.37
N LEU A 271 18.12 27.17 36.41
CA LEU A 271 18.41 26.96 35.00
C LEU A 271 19.91 27.20 34.73
N GLN A 272 20.59 26.19 34.18
CA GLN A 272 21.97 26.32 33.71
C GLN A 272 22.00 26.76 32.24
N SER A 273 23.00 27.57 31.86
CA SER A 273 23.29 27.80 30.44
C SER A 273 23.97 26.58 29.81
N PHE A 274 23.87 26.48 28.49
CA PHE A 274 24.43 25.43 27.64
C PHE A 274 23.81 24.03 27.84
N VAL A 275 22.53 23.98 28.22
CA VAL A 275 21.73 22.74 28.33
C VAL A 275 20.50 22.79 27.44
N ARG A 276 19.96 21.62 27.07
CA ARG A 276 18.66 21.49 26.38
C ARG A 276 17.53 21.35 27.40
N ILE A 277 16.41 22.03 27.16
CA ILE A 277 15.16 21.89 27.92
C ILE A 277 13.96 21.67 26.98
N ARG A 278 12.92 21.01 27.48
CA ARG A 278 11.67 20.72 26.76
C ARG A 278 10.64 21.81 27.06
N VAL A 279 10.29 22.63 26.06
CA VAL A 279 9.32 23.72 26.22
C VAL A 279 7.97 23.32 25.60
N PRO A 280 6.85 23.33 26.36
CA PRO A 280 5.54 22.92 25.85
C PRO A 280 4.75 24.08 25.25
N PHE A 281 4.08 23.82 24.12
CA PHE A 281 3.16 24.73 23.43
C PHE A 281 2.08 23.94 22.67
N SER A 282 0.94 24.55 22.31
CA SER A 282 -0.01 23.91 21.37
C SER A 282 0.52 24.02 19.94
N CYS A 283 0.27 23.00 19.13
CA CYS A 283 0.61 22.98 17.72
C CYS A 283 -0.67 23.20 16.91
N ASP A 284 -0.71 24.23 16.08
CA ASP A 284 -1.90 24.61 15.33
C ASP A 284 -1.75 24.19 13.86
N CYS A 285 -2.87 24.10 13.13
CA CYS A 285 -2.85 23.93 11.69
C CYS A 285 -2.92 25.30 11.01
N ILE A 286 -1.76 25.81 10.59
CA ILE A 286 -1.65 27.17 10.03
C ILE A 286 -2.09 27.14 8.57
N ASN A 287 -3.06 28.01 8.23
CA ASN A 287 -3.67 28.21 6.91
C ASN A 287 -4.28 26.96 6.23
N GLY A 288 -4.29 25.80 6.89
CA GLY A 288 -4.56 24.52 6.22
C GLY A 288 -3.39 24.04 5.36
N GLU A 289 -2.15 24.42 5.69
CA GLU A 289 -0.94 24.15 4.89
C GLU A 289 0.19 23.45 5.65
N PHE A 290 0.38 23.70 6.95
CA PHE A 290 1.40 23.02 7.77
C PHE A 290 1.08 23.07 9.27
N LEU A 291 1.75 22.20 10.04
CA LEU A 291 1.68 22.18 11.51
C LEU A 291 2.73 23.12 12.12
N GLY A 292 2.27 24.13 12.85
CA GLY A 292 3.12 25.15 13.45
C GLY A 292 2.39 25.94 14.52
N ARG A 293 3.12 26.75 15.28
CA ARG A 293 2.56 27.70 16.24
C ARG A 293 3.14 29.09 15.98
N VAL A 294 2.26 30.09 15.90
CA VAL A 294 2.69 31.50 15.88
C VAL A 294 2.71 32.02 17.31
N PHE A 295 3.86 32.57 17.70
CA PHE A 295 4.06 33.32 18.94
C PHE A 295 4.15 34.81 18.62
N ASN A 296 3.62 35.67 19.50
CA ASN A 296 3.82 37.11 19.41
C ASN A 296 5.03 37.49 20.29
N TYR A 297 6.09 37.99 19.67
CA TYR A 297 7.35 38.38 20.31
C TYR A 297 7.46 39.92 20.34
N ASP A 298 7.64 40.51 21.52
CA ASP A 298 7.85 41.96 21.67
C ASP A 298 9.28 42.35 21.25
N VAL A 299 9.40 43.30 20.32
CA VAL A 299 10.68 43.64 19.69
C VAL A 299 11.57 44.49 20.61
N SER A 300 12.86 44.14 20.65
CA SER A 300 13.93 44.91 21.30
C SER A 300 14.78 45.67 20.29
N THR A 301 15.37 46.80 20.71
CA THR A 301 16.33 47.58 19.91
C THR A 301 17.48 46.72 19.39
N ASN A 302 17.83 46.85 18.11
CA ASN A 302 18.79 46.02 17.37
C ASN A 302 18.40 44.54 17.14
N ASP A 303 17.14 44.12 17.37
CA ASP A 303 16.68 42.80 16.92
C ASP A 303 16.71 42.67 15.39
N THR A 304 16.96 41.46 14.91
CA THR A 304 16.89 41.06 13.48
C THR A 304 16.23 39.70 13.41
N TYR A 305 15.65 39.31 12.27
CA TYR A 305 15.03 37.98 12.14
C TYR A 305 16.01 36.83 12.45
N ILE A 306 17.30 37.00 12.13
CA ILE A 306 18.37 36.07 12.49
C ILE A 306 18.51 35.99 14.01
N LYS A 307 18.77 37.11 14.71
CA LYS A 307 18.87 37.13 16.19
C LYS A 307 17.63 36.58 16.90
N VAL A 308 16.44 36.82 16.37
CA VAL A 308 15.21 36.29 16.97
C VAL A 308 15.13 34.77 16.78
N ALA A 309 15.42 34.25 15.58
CA ALA A 309 15.49 32.81 15.35
C ALA A 309 16.57 32.12 16.20
N ASP A 310 17.78 32.67 16.18
CA ASP A 310 18.99 32.09 16.74
C ASP A 310 19.06 32.31 18.27
N ASP A 311 19.14 33.56 18.73
CA ASP A 311 19.38 33.91 20.14
C ASP A 311 18.13 33.73 21.03
N LYS A 312 16.92 33.91 20.47
CA LYS A 312 15.66 33.94 21.26
C LYS A 312 14.89 32.65 21.16
N TYR A 313 14.80 32.05 19.96
CA TYR A 313 14.09 30.79 19.71
C TYR A 313 15.02 29.58 19.53
N ALA A 314 16.34 29.74 19.71
CA ALA A 314 17.32 28.64 19.74
C ALA A 314 17.25 27.71 18.51
N ASN A 315 17.13 28.30 17.32
CA ASN A 315 16.98 27.63 16.02
C ASN A 315 15.68 26.80 15.84
N LEU A 316 14.65 26.98 16.67
CA LEU A 316 13.31 26.37 16.46
C LEU A 316 12.51 27.00 15.30
N THR A 317 13.06 28.03 14.66
CA THR A 317 12.56 28.72 13.46
C THR A 317 13.77 29.23 12.65
N THR A 318 13.55 29.79 11.46
CA THR A 318 14.57 30.51 10.67
C THR A 318 14.17 31.96 10.43
N ALA A 319 15.13 32.80 10.02
CA ALA A 319 14.87 34.19 9.66
C ALA A 319 13.84 34.33 8.53
N ASP A 320 13.90 33.46 7.52
CA ASP A 320 12.94 33.43 6.40
C ASP A 320 11.53 33.03 6.86
N TRP A 321 11.42 32.07 7.77
CA TRP A 321 10.13 31.67 8.35
C TRP A 321 9.49 32.79 9.18
N ILE A 322 10.28 33.58 9.92
CA ILE A 322 9.75 34.79 10.58
C ILE A 322 9.35 35.82 9.52
N GLN A 323 10.17 36.06 8.48
CA GLN A 323 9.82 37.04 7.44
C GLN A 323 8.55 36.66 6.65
N ARG A 324 8.29 35.37 6.38
CA ARG A 324 7.04 34.90 5.71
C ARG A 324 5.77 35.32 6.46
N PHE A 325 5.83 35.64 7.76
CA PHE A 325 4.68 35.99 8.62
C PHE A 325 4.64 37.46 9.09
N ASN A 326 5.55 38.32 8.60
CA ASN A 326 5.65 39.72 9.02
C ASN A 326 5.82 40.66 7.80
N SER A 327 5.30 41.89 7.90
CA SER A 327 5.36 42.88 6.82
C SER A 327 6.66 43.70 6.78
N TYR A 328 7.55 43.52 7.75
CA TYR A 328 8.86 44.18 7.78
C TYR A 328 9.85 43.42 6.90
N GLY A 329 10.69 44.12 6.13
CA GLY A 329 11.81 43.47 5.44
C GLY A 329 12.95 43.20 6.42
N ALA A 330 13.77 42.16 6.17
CA ALA A 330 14.86 41.70 7.04
C ALA A 330 15.70 42.80 7.75
N ASN A 331 16.02 43.88 7.03
CA ASN A 331 16.86 44.98 7.51
C ASN A 331 16.05 46.23 7.98
N ARG A 332 14.74 46.10 8.23
CA ARG A 332 13.80 47.20 8.53
C ARG A 332 12.75 46.82 9.59
N ILE A 333 13.15 46.05 10.59
CA ILE A 333 12.35 45.80 11.81
C ILE A 333 12.36 47.08 12.67
N PRO A 334 11.23 47.54 13.24
CA PRO A 334 11.20 48.74 14.08
C PRO A 334 11.71 48.46 15.51
N ASP A 335 12.40 49.43 16.13
CA ASP A 335 12.94 49.30 17.51
C ASP A 335 11.89 49.09 18.60
N THR A 336 10.60 49.28 18.28
CA THR A 336 9.45 48.92 19.13
C THR A 336 8.33 48.39 18.26
N GLY A 337 7.63 47.35 18.72
CA GLY A 337 6.59 46.65 17.97
C GLY A 337 6.52 45.19 18.40
N SER A 338 5.88 44.35 17.59
CA SER A 338 5.85 42.90 17.79
C SER A 338 6.04 42.12 16.49
N LEU A 339 6.53 40.88 16.61
CA LEU A 339 6.74 39.96 15.50
C LEU A 339 5.95 38.67 15.70
N ASN A 340 5.35 38.19 14.61
CA ASN A 340 4.82 36.83 14.50
C ASN A 340 6.00 35.87 14.31
N VAL A 341 6.36 35.09 15.33
CA VAL A 341 7.41 34.07 15.24
C VAL A 341 6.76 32.70 15.09
N THR A 342 6.90 32.12 13.90
CA THR A 342 6.34 30.81 13.55
C THR A 342 7.32 29.69 13.87
N VAL A 343 6.95 28.76 14.74
CA VAL A 343 7.74 27.56 15.08
C VAL A 343 7.04 26.32 14.53
N ASN A 344 7.77 25.48 13.80
CA ASN A 344 7.22 24.24 13.24
C ASN A 344 7.12 23.13 14.30
N CYS A 345 6.06 22.35 14.25
CA CYS A 345 5.78 21.29 15.22
C CYS A 345 5.15 20.07 14.56
N SER A 346 5.20 18.93 15.25
CA SER A 346 4.60 17.69 14.79
C SER A 346 3.72 17.11 15.89
N CYS A 347 2.46 16.85 15.55
CA CYS A 347 1.51 16.20 16.44
C CYS A 347 1.75 14.68 16.42
N GLY A 348 1.86 14.08 17.61
CA GLY A 348 2.08 12.64 17.75
C GLY A 348 0.91 11.83 17.20
N ASP A 349 1.12 11.10 16.10
CA ASP A 349 0.10 10.22 15.52
C ASP A 349 0.20 8.79 16.07
N ASN A 350 -0.79 8.43 16.88
CA ASN A 350 -0.95 7.10 17.45
C ASN A 350 -1.23 6.00 16.39
N SER A 351 -1.53 6.37 15.13
CA SER A 351 -1.59 5.47 13.98
C SER A 351 -0.20 5.00 13.51
N VAL A 352 0.83 5.84 13.73
CA VAL A 352 2.22 5.55 13.34
C VAL A 352 2.96 4.77 14.42
N SER A 353 2.71 5.03 15.70
CA SER A 353 3.07 4.12 16.79
C SER A 353 2.26 4.34 18.07
N LYS A 354 1.97 3.26 18.79
CA LYS A 354 1.32 3.28 20.11
C LYS A 354 2.27 3.62 21.26
N ASP A 355 3.58 3.53 21.04
CA ASP A 355 4.59 3.74 22.09
C ASP A 355 5.08 5.20 22.18
N TYR A 356 4.81 6.02 21.15
CA TYR A 356 5.44 7.33 20.92
C TYR A 356 4.41 8.43 20.57
N GLY A 357 3.42 8.68 21.43
CA GLY A 357 2.33 9.62 21.16
C GLY A 357 2.67 11.12 21.30
N LEU A 358 3.94 11.54 21.27
CA LEU A 358 4.39 12.94 21.15
C LEU A 358 5.72 13.03 20.40
N PHE A 359 5.92 14.11 19.64
CA PHE A 359 7.22 14.48 19.08
C PHE A 359 7.83 15.69 19.79
N LEU A 360 9.16 15.72 19.82
CA LEU A 360 9.98 16.85 20.22
C LEU A 360 10.60 17.47 18.96
N THR A 361 10.21 18.71 18.60
CA THR A 361 10.94 19.49 17.58
C THR A 361 12.33 19.80 18.11
N TYR A 362 13.37 19.38 17.40
CA TYR A 362 14.75 19.41 17.84
C TYR A 362 15.63 20.08 16.77
N PRO A 363 16.13 21.30 17.00
CA PRO A 363 17.12 21.92 16.14
C PRO A 363 18.47 21.25 16.36
N LEU A 364 19.09 20.77 15.27
CA LEU A 364 20.47 20.30 15.30
C LEU A 364 21.43 21.50 15.48
N ARG A 365 22.48 21.31 16.29
CA ARG A 365 23.58 22.25 16.50
C ARG A 365 24.91 21.68 15.99
N PRO A 366 25.90 22.51 15.64
CA PRO A 366 27.18 22.04 15.10
C PRO A 366 27.87 21.02 16.02
N GLY A 367 28.19 19.84 15.47
CA GLY A 367 28.80 18.73 16.20
C GLY A 367 27.83 17.70 16.77
N GLU A 368 26.51 17.95 16.76
CA GLU A 368 25.52 16.91 17.03
C GLU A 368 25.41 15.95 15.85
N THR A 369 25.39 14.65 16.14
CA THR A 369 25.30 13.56 15.17
C THR A 369 24.08 12.69 15.46
N LEU A 370 23.70 11.82 14.51
CA LEU A 370 22.59 10.89 14.71
C LEU A 370 22.81 10.01 15.94
N ASP A 371 24.05 9.56 16.16
CA ASP A 371 24.38 8.68 17.28
C ASP A 371 24.39 9.43 18.62
N SER A 372 24.86 10.69 18.67
CA SER A 372 24.77 11.51 19.89
C SER A 372 23.33 11.86 20.25
N VAL A 373 22.51 12.27 19.27
CA VAL A 373 21.08 12.57 19.49
C VAL A 373 20.31 11.29 19.87
N SER A 374 20.68 10.13 19.32
CA SER A 374 20.10 8.84 19.73
C SER A 374 20.46 8.44 21.17
N SER A 375 21.69 8.76 21.59
CA SER A 375 22.17 8.52 22.95
C SER A 375 21.47 9.44 23.97
N GLU A 376 21.33 10.73 23.66
CA GLU A 376 20.61 11.70 24.51
C GLU A 376 19.11 11.36 24.61
N ALA A 377 18.49 10.95 23.50
CA ALA A 377 17.08 10.57 23.48
C ALA A 377 16.79 9.19 24.11
N ASN A 378 17.82 8.36 24.32
CA ASN A 378 17.72 6.93 24.66
C ASN A 378 16.84 6.14 23.66
N LEU A 379 17.16 6.29 22.37
CA LEU A 379 16.48 5.67 21.23
C LEU A 379 17.50 5.03 20.29
N SER A 380 17.08 4.13 19.40
CA SER A 380 17.95 3.68 18.30
C SER A 380 18.08 4.75 17.22
N SER A 381 19.28 4.92 16.66
CA SER A 381 19.55 5.79 15.52
C SER A 381 18.68 5.49 14.30
N GLN A 382 18.34 4.22 14.06
CA GLN A 382 17.39 3.80 13.01
C GLN A 382 15.98 4.39 13.21
N LEU A 383 15.47 4.43 14.44
CA LEU A 383 14.14 4.97 14.76
C LEU A 383 14.10 6.50 14.58
N ILE A 384 15.14 7.21 15.03
CA ILE A 384 15.25 8.65 14.78
C ILE A 384 15.32 8.91 13.28
N ARG A 385 16.08 8.11 12.51
CA ARG A 385 16.14 8.22 11.05
C ARG A 385 14.79 7.91 10.38
N SER A 386 13.99 6.97 10.87
CA SER A 386 12.67 6.66 10.28
C SER A 386 11.63 7.78 10.47
N TYR A 387 11.76 8.60 11.51
CA TYR A 387 10.94 9.82 11.67
C TYR A 387 11.57 11.07 11.03
N ASN A 388 12.79 10.96 10.51
CA ASN A 388 13.54 12.06 9.90
C ASN A 388 14.19 11.66 8.56
N PRO A 389 13.40 11.14 7.59
CA PRO A 389 13.93 10.81 6.27
C PRO A 389 14.44 12.08 5.58
N GLY A 390 15.71 12.06 5.15
CA GLY A 390 16.39 13.21 4.53
C GLY A 390 17.15 14.14 5.51
N ALA A 391 17.01 13.98 6.84
CA ALA A 391 17.73 14.83 7.78
C ALA A 391 19.24 14.54 7.81
N ASN A 392 20.04 15.56 7.50
CA ASN A 392 21.50 15.45 7.42
C ASN A 392 22.17 15.73 8.77
N PHE A 393 22.20 14.71 9.63
CA PHE A 393 22.90 14.71 10.93
C PHE A 393 24.43 14.89 10.85
N THR A 394 25.02 15.11 9.67
CA THR A 394 26.44 15.47 9.50
C THR A 394 26.66 16.96 9.25
N LEU A 395 25.60 17.75 8.98
CA LEU A 395 25.70 19.21 8.85
C LEU A 395 25.56 19.95 10.20
N GLY A 396 24.96 19.31 11.21
CA GLY A 396 24.74 19.93 12.52
C GLY A 396 23.79 21.14 12.47
N SER A 397 22.82 21.14 11.56
CA SER A 397 21.83 22.20 11.36
C SER A 397 20.51 21.65 10.81
N GLY A 398 19.44 22.45 10.91
CA GLY A 398 18.08 22.05 10.53
C GLY A 398 17.25 21.44 11.68
N LEU A 399 15.96 21.23 11.44
CA LEU A 399 15.03 20.65 12.41
C LEU A 399 14.86 19.13 12.20
N VAL A 400 14.81 18.39 13.31
CA VAL A 400 14.44 16.97 13.35
C VAL A 400 13.38 16.73 14.43
N PHE A 401 12.55 15.70 14.29
CA PHE A 401 11.49 15.34 15.22
C PHE A 401 11.86 14.06 15.98
N ILE A 402 12.02 14.17 17.30
CA ILE A 402 12.44 13.04 18.16
C ILE A 402 11.20 12.45 18.86
N PRO A 403 10.90 11.14 18.68
CA PRO A 403 9.69 10.53 19.22
C PRO A 403 9.80 10.25 20.73
N GLY A 404 8.86 10.77 21.53
CA GLY A 404 8.87 10.64 22.99
C GLY A 404 8.04 9.47 23.50
N ARG A 405 8.67 8.50 24.18
CA ARG A 405 7.94 7.45 24.90
C ARG A 405 7.18 8.02 26.12
N GLY A 406 5.93 7.60 26.29
CA GLY A 406 5.23 7.67 27.59
C GLY A 406 4.69 9.02 28.06
N LEU A 407 4.61 10.05 27.21
CA LEU A 407 4.08 11.39 27.59
C LEU A 407 2.65 11.68 27.08
N SER A 408 2.04 10.77 26.32
CA SER A 408 0.78 10.98 25.59
C SER A 408 -0.48 10.65 26.42
N GLY A 409 -1.09 11.66 27.04
CA GLY A 409 -2.52 11.72 27.44
C GLY A 409 -3.04 10.77 28.54
N GLY A 410 -2.47 9.58 28.70
CA GLY A 410 -2.99 8.49 29.54
C GLY A 410 -3.07 8.82 31.03
N VAL A 411 -2.30 9.79 31.52
CA VAL A 411 -2.36 10.23 32.93
C VAL A 411 -3.70 10.92 33.26
N ILE A 412 -4.32 11.62 32.31
CA ILE A 412 -5.61 12.29 32.52
C ILE A 412 -6.77 11.32 32.22
N GLY A 413 -6.70 10.62 31.09
CA GLY A 413 -7.71 9.60 30.73
C GLY A 413 -7.79 8.45 31.74
N GLY A 414 -6.64 8.00 32.25
CA GLY A 414 -6.55 6.94 33.27
C GLY A 414 -7.11 7.35 34.63
N ILE A 415 -7.07 8.63 35.00
CA ILE A 415 -7.75 9.12 36.21
C ILE A 415 -9.27 9.10 36.01
N VAL A 416 -9.79 9.54 34.86
CA VAL A 416 -11.25 9.51 34.59
C VAL A 416 -11.76 8.07 34.52
N VAL A 417 -11.11 7.19 33.74
CA VAL A 417 -11.49 5.77 33.63
C VAL A 417 -11.29 5.05 34.96
N GLY A 418 -10.22 5.35 35.70
CA GLY A 418 -9.96 4.79 37.02
C GLY A 418 -11.01 5.20 38.06
N VAL A 419 -11.40 6.48 38.11
CA VAL A 419 -12.47 6.97 38.99
C VAL A 419 -13.81 6.37 38.59
N VAL A 420 -14.14 6.30 37.29
CA VAL A 420 -15.39 5.64 36.82
C VAL A 420 -15.39 4.15 37.17
N ALA A 421 -14.28 3.44 36.96
CA ALA A 421 -14.15 2.03 37.33
C ALA A 421 -14.27 1.81 38.85
N VAL A 422 -13.67 2.68 39.67
CA VAL A 422 -13.79 2.64 41.14
C VAL A 422 -15.22 2.97 41.58
N VAL A 423 -15.90 3.96 40.97
CA VAL A 423 -17.30 4.28 41.26
C VAL A 423 -18.23 3.13 40.85
N LEU A 424 -18.00 2.50 39.69
CA LEU A 424 -18.76 1.31 39.26
C LEU A 424 -18.47 0.09 40.14
N LEU A 425 -17.23 -0.10 40.62
CA LEU A 425 -16.87 -1.15 41.59
C LEU A 425 -17.48 -0.88 42.97
N LEU A 426 -17.54 0.37 43.42
CA LEU A 426 -18.20 0.75 44.67
C LEU A 426 -19.72 0.60 44.57
N ALA A 427 -20.32 0.99 43.44
CA ALA A 427 -21.73 0.75 43.14
C ALA A 427 -22.05 -0.74 43.04
N GLY A 428 -21.17 -1.53 42.41
CA GLY A 428 -21.25 -2.99 42.33
C GLY A 428 -21.12 -3.66 43.70
N CYS A 429 -20.16 -3.24 44.52
CA CYS A 429 -20.00 -3.71 45.90
C CYS A 429 -21.20 -3.29 46.79
N TYR A 430 -21.76 -2.11 46.59
CA TYR A 430 -22.97 -1.65 47.28
C TYR A 430 -24.20 -2.47 46.86
N TYR A 431 -24.39 -2.69 45.55
CA TYR A 431 -25.47 -3.52 44.99
C TYR A 431 -25.36 -4.98 45.46
N PHE A 432 -24.17 -5.57 45.37
CA PHE A 432 -23.90 -6.93 45.83
C PHE A 432 -23.99 -7.05 47.35
N GLY A 433 -23.57 -6.04 48.10
CA GLY A 433 -23.75 -5.95 49.55
C GLY A 433 -25.23 -5.86 49.96
N TYR A 434 -26.01 -5.05 49.25
CA TYR A 434 -27.46 -4.92 49.43
C TYR A 434 -28.18 -6.24 49.10
N TYR A 435 -27.84 -6.89 47.98
CA TYR A 435 -28.36 -8.21 47.63
C TYR A 435 -27.95 -9.30 48.61
N LYS A 436 -26.68 -9.32 49.06
CA LYS A 436 -26.19 -10.28 50.05
C LYS A 436 -26.83 -10.06 51.42
N LYS A 437 -27.14 -8.82 51.81
CA LYS A 437 -27.94 -8.51 53.01
C LYS A 437 -29.38 -9.02 52.87
N LYS A 438 -30.05 -8.70 51.75
CA LYS A 438 -31.42 -9.18 51.47
C LYS A 438 -31.51 -10.72 51.42
N ASN A 439 -30.51 -11.39 50.85
CA ASN A 439 -30.42 -12.84 50.85
C ASN A 439 -30.03 -13.42 52.22
N ALA A 440 -29.25 -12.71 53.05
CA ALA A 440 -28.96 -13.14 54.43
C ALA A 440 -30.21 -13.05 55.32
N GLU A 441 -31.00 -11.98 55.19
CA GLU A 441 -32.29 -11.82 55.87
C GLU A 441 -33.28 -12.91 55.43
N THR A 442 -33.33 -13.23 54.13
CA THR A 442 -34.13 -14.35 53.59
C THR A 442 -33.64 -15.73 54.06
N SER A 443 -32.32 -15.95 54.09
CA SER A 443 -31.72 -17.23 54.53
C SER A 443 -31.90 -17.46 56.03
N SER A 444 -31.88 -16.40 56.84
CA SER A 444 -32.16 -16.45 58.29
C SER A 444 -33.59 -16.91 58.59
N ALA A 445 -34.57 -16.51 57.77
CA ALA A 445 -35.94 -17.01 57.86
C ALA A 445 -36.05 -18.50 57.48
N LEU A 446 -35.36 -18.92 56.41
CA LEU A 446 -35.33 -20.32 55.96
C LEU A 446 -34.67 -21.25 56.99
N LEU A 447 -33.55 -20.84 57.60
CA LEU A 447 -32.82 -21.67 58.58
C LEU A 447 -33.64 -21.90 59.87
N LYS A 448 -34.40 -20.88 60.32
CA LYS A 448 -35.30 -21.00 61.48
C LYS A 448 -36.42 -22.02 61.24
N ASN A 449 -36.98 -22.06 60.04
CA ASN A 449 -38.01 -23.04 59.69
C ASN A 449 -37.43 -24.47 59.59
N ALA A 450 -36.21 -24.62 59.05
CA ALA A 450 -35.53 -25.91 58.98
C ALA A 450 -35.21 -26.51 60.37
N GLN A 451 -34.79 -25.68 61.34
CA GLN A 451 -34.49 -26.14 62.70
C GLN A 451 -35.71 -26.64 63.48
N VAL A 452 -36.92 -26.14 63.19
CA VAL A 452 -38.17 -26.63 63.80
C VAL A 452 -38.53 -28.04 63.31
N GLN A 453 -38.12 -28.42 62.10
CA GLN A 453 -38.52 -29.67 61.45
C GLN A 453 -37.51 -30.82 61.64
N LEU A 454 -36.28 -30.53 62.10
CA LEU A 454 -35.23 -31.52 62.41
C LEU A 454 -35.15 -31.92 63.90
N MET A 455 -35.93 -31.30 64.78
CA MET A 455 -36.04 -31.67 66.21
C MET A 455 -37.07 -32.78 66.46
N ARG A 456 -37.35 -33.63 65.44
CA ARG A 456 -38.42 -34.64 65.51
C ARG A 456 -38.14 -35.95 64.75
N ASP A 457 -36.92 -36.47 64.86
CA ASP A 457 -36.76 -37.92 64.97
C ASP A 457 -35.52 -38.28 65.81
N GLN A 458 -35.59 -39.36 66.59
CA GLN A 458 -34.54 -39.81 67.49
C GLN A 458 -34.35 -41.32 67.46
N GLY A 459 -33.09 -41.76 67.29
CA GLY A 459 -32.67 -43.16 67.36
C GLY A 459 -32.03 -43.68 66.06
N THR A 460 -31.07 -44.60 66.09
CA THR A 460 -30.37 -45.19 67.26
C THR A 460 -28.98 -45.72 66.86
N ASN A 461 -28.03 -45.76 67.81
CA ASN A 461 -26.78 -46.54 67.93
C ASN A 461 -26.22 -47.35 66.73
N GLY A 462 -24.89 -47.33 66.49
CA GLY A 462 -24.26 -48.39 65.65
C GLY A 462 -22.78 -48.28 65.23
N SER A 463 -21.85 -48.43 66.17
CA SER A 463 -20.38 -48.54 66.02
C SER A 463 -19.78 -49.56 65.01
N LEU A 464 -18.51 -49.35 64.60
CA LEU A 464 -17.44 -50.35 64.22
C LEU A 464 -17.56 -51.11 62.87
N VAL A 465 -16.52 -51.75 62.26
CA VAL A 465 -15.11 -51.33 61.99
C VAL A 465 -14.40 -52.21 60.91
N ARG A 466 -13.66 -51.58 59.97
CA ARG A 466 -12.40 -51.94 59.22
C ARG A 466 -12.02 -53.39 58.77
N GLY A 467 -11.55 -53.51 57.51
CA GLY A 467 -10.51 -54.47 57.01
C GLY A 467 -10.95 -55.38 55.83
N SER A 468 -10.10 -55.85 54.90
CA SER A 468 -8.71 -55.49 54.46
C SER A 468 -8.44 -56.02 53.02
N GLU A 469 -7.35 -55.56 52.37
CA GLU A 469 -6.47 -56.17 51.31
C GLU A 469 -6.97 -57.29 50.34
N SER A 470 -6.50 -57.51 49.09
CA SER A 470 -5.56 -56.89 48.10
C SER A 470 -5.74 -57.68 46.75
N SER A 471 -4.92 -57.77 45.68
CA SER A 471 -3.71 -57.15 45.08
C SER A 471 -3.60 -57.64 43.59
N GLY A 472 -2.72 -57.06 42.72
CA GLY A 472 -2.39 -57.65 41.40
C GLY A 472 -1.89 -56.68 40.30
N LEU A 473 -0.92 -57.11 39.49
CA LEU A 473 -0.24 -56.41 38.35
C LEU A 473 -0.01 -57.45 37.20
N PRO A 474 0.62 -57.18 36.00
CA PRO A 474 1.36 -55.98 35.55
C PRO A 474 1.20 -55.52 34.06
N ALA A 475 1.83 -54.38 33.76
CA ALA A 475 2.58 -54.01 32.54
C ALA A 475 1.92 -53.86 31.14
N GLY A 476 2.15 -52.67 30.56
CA GLY A 476 2.09 -52.33 29.14
C GLY A 476 2.44 -50.85 28.96
N ALA A 477 3.54 -50.50 28.30
CA ALA A 477 4.08 -49.14 28.30
C ALA A 477 4.51 -48.65 26.92
N THR A 478 4.18 -47.38 26.61
CA THR A 478 4.71 -46.60 25.49
C THR A 478 4.86 -45.12 25.93
N PRO A 479 5.85 -44.37 25.42
CA PRO A 479 6.07 -42.99 25.84
C PRO A 479 5.01 -42.03 25.27
N GLY A 480 4.78 -40.91 25.94
CA GLY A 480 3.81 -39.91 25.49
C GLY A 480 4.32 -39.05 24.34
N LEU A 481 3.47 -38.82 23.34
CA LEU A 481 3.56 -37.65 22.47
C LEU A 481 2.70 -36.53 23.08
N THR A 482 3.33 -35.44 23.53
CA THR A 482 2.63 -34.17 23.75
C THR A 482 2.43 -33.49 22.39
N GLY A 483 1.42 -33.97 21.64
CA GLY A 483 1.03 -33.36 20.36
C GLY A 483 0.59 -31.91 20.54
N ILE A 484 0.77 -31.10 19.49
CA ILE A 484 0.43 -29.67 19.51
C ILE A 484 -1.10 -29.51 19.61
N THR A 485 -1.59 -29.22 20.82
CA THR A 485 -3.00 -28.84 21.04
C THR A 485 -3.23 -27.43 20.53
N VAL A 486 -3.68 -27.32 19.27
CA VAL A 486 -3.92 -26.03 18.60
C VAL A 486 -5.19 -25.37 19.15
N ASP A 487 -5.00 -24.29 19.90
CA ASP A 487 -6.06 -23.32 20.25
C ASP A 487 -5.61 -21.86 19.99
N LYS A 488 -4.33 -21.67 19.61
CA LYS A 488 -3.71 -20.43 19.10
C LYS A 488 -2.56 -20.80 18.15
N SER A 489 -2.21 -19.90 17.23
CA SER A 489 -1.00 -20.02 16.41
C SER A 489 0.26 -19.96 17.28
N VAL A 490 1.27 -20.77 16.94
CA VAL A 490 2.53 -20.86 17.70
C VAL A 490 3.50 -19.78 17.23
N GLU A 491 4.17 -19.11 18.17
CA GLU A 491 5.32 -18.27 17.87
C GLU A 491 6.60 -19.14 17.94
N PHE A 492 7.40 -19.10 16.87
CA PHE A 492 8.63 -19.86 16.71
C PHE A 492 9.85 -18.92 16.76
N SER A 493 11.00 -19.40 17.21
CA SER A 493 12.25 -18.62 17.15
C SER A 493 12.90 -18.71 15.77
N TYR A 494 13.75 -17.74 15.43
CA TYR A 494 14.57 -17.78 14.21
C TYR A 494 15.45 -19.04 14.16
N GLU A 495 16.06 -19.39 15.29
CA GLU A 495 16.98 -20.53 15.42
C GLU A 495 16.27 -21.87 15.12
N GLU A 496 15.02 -22.04 15.57
CA GLU A 496 14.24 -23.25 15.29
C GLU A 496 13.91 -23.36 13.79
N LEU A 497 13.52 -22.26 13.14
CA LEU A 497 13.20 -22.25 11.71
C LEU A 497 14.44 -22.37 10.80
N SER A 498 15.57 -21.78 11.18
CA SER A 498 16.87 -21.95 10.50
C SER A 498 17.32 -23.41 10.60
N THR A 499 17.30 -23.99 11.82
CA THR A 499 17.67 -25.40 12.04
C THR A 499 16.79 -26.36 11.23
N ALA A 500 15.47 -26.15 11.23
CA ALA A 500 14.52 -27.01 10.50
C ALA A 500 14.56 -26.85 8.97
N THR A 501 15.31 -25.88 8.43
CA THR A 501 15.44 -25.61 6.97
C THR A 501 16.87 -25.76 6.43
N ASP A 502 17.82 -26.24 7.24
CA ASP A 502 19.26 -26.25 6.90
C ASP A 502 19.76 -24.82 6.56
N ASP A 503 19.54 -23.88 7.48
CA ASP A 503 19.69 -22.43 7.34
C ASP A 503 19.11 -21.84 6.03
N PHE A 504 17.86 -22.20 5.75
CA PHE A 504 17.13 -21.80 4.54
C PHE A 504 17.85 -22.21 3.25
N SER A 505 18.49 -23.38 3.26
CA SER A 505 19.20 -23.98 2.12
C SER A 505 18.34 -23.99 0.84
N LEU A 506 18.97 -23.68 -0.30
CA LEU A 506 18.34 -23.75 -1.61
C LEU A 506 17.87 -25.18 -1.97
N ALA A 507 18.42 -26.22 -1.33
CA ALA A 507 17.94 -27.59 -1.48
C ALA A 507 16.52 -27.79 -0.91
N ASN A 508 16.14 -27.02 0.12
CA ASN A 508 14.82 -27.05 0.74
C ASN A 508 13.83 -26.06 0.11
N LYS A 509 14.23 -25.25 -0.88
CA LYS A 509 13.35 -24.27 -1.54
C LYS A 509 12.28 -24.94 -2.40
N ILE A 510 11.02 -24.83 -1.98
CA ILE A 510 9.84 -25.41 -2.68
C ILE A 510 9.04 -24.38 -3.48
N GLY A 511 9.24 -23.08 -3.27
CA GLY A 511 8.56 -22.04 -4.03
C GLY A 511 9.16 -20.64 -3.84
N GLN A 512 8.75 -19.72 -4.70
CA GLN A 512 9.04 -18.29 -4.58
C GLN A 512 7.88 -17.50 -5.21
N GLY A 513 7.44 -16.44 -4.55
CA GLY A 513 6.39 -15.53 -5.01
C GLY A 513 6.77 -14.07 -4.78
N GLY A 514 5.85 -13.15 -5.11
CA GLY A 514 6.10 -11.70 -5.00
C GLY A 514 6.34 -11.18 -3.58
N PHE A 515 6.05 -11.97 -2.55
CA PHE A 515 6.16 -11.58 -1.14
C PHE A 515 7.22 -12.37 -0.35
N GLY A 516 7.93 -13.33 -0.96
CA GLY A 516 8.91 -14.16 -0.25
C GLY A 516 9.29 -15.48 -0.92
N VAL A 517 10.10 -16.27 -0.21
CA VAL A 517 10.55 -17.61 -0.61
C VAL A 517 9.99 -18.64 0.37
N VAL A 518 9.53 -19.79 -0.17
CA VAL A 518 8.95 -20.87 0.64
C VAL A 518 9.91 -22.06 0.68
N TYR A 519 10.21 -22.53 1.89
CA TYR A 519 11.07 -23.67 2.17
C TYR A 519 10.26 -24.83 2.76
N TYR A 520 10.65 -26.06 2.43
CA TYR A 520 10.26 -27.26 3.16
C TYR A 520 11.02 -27.33 4.48
N ALA A 521 10.38 -27.87 5.51
CA ALA A 521 10.98 -28.16 6.80
C ALA A 521 10.32 -29.38 7.45
N GLU A 522 11.08 -30.06 8.32
CA GLU A 522 10.52 -31.00 9.29
C GLU A 522 10.64 -30.39 10.69
N LEU A 523 9.53 -29.82 11.17
CA LEU A 523 9.47 -28.96 12.34
C LEU A 523 8.77 -29.72 13.48
N ARG A 524 9.51 -30.04 14.54
CA ARG A 524 9.04 -30.87 15.68
C ARG A 524 8.50 -32.25 15.28
N GLY A 525 8.98 -32.80 14.15
CA GLY A 525 8.54 -34.09 13.59
C GLY A 525 7.34 -34.02 12.64
N GLU A 526 6.84 -32.82 12.34
CA GLU A 526 5.75 -32.58 11.38
C GLU A 526 6.25 -31.86 10.13
N LYS A 527 5.65 -32.13 8.98
CA LYS A 527 6.03 -31.49 7.71
C LYS A 527 5.46 -30.09 7.60
N ALA A 528 6.33 -29.09 7.46
CA ALA A 528 5.97 -27.69 7.39
C ALA A 528 6.43 -27.04 6.09
N ALA A 529 5.71 -25.99 5.69
CA ALA A 529 6.14 -25.02 4.69
C ALA A 529 6.43 -23.68 5.39
N ILE A 530 7.64 -23.15 5.26
CA ILE A 530 8.09 -21.91 5.90
C ILE A 530 8.25 -20.83 4.82
N LYS A 531 7.33 -19.87 4.79
CA LYS A 531 7.35 -18.70 3.91
C LYS A 531 8.18 -17.60 4.58
N LYS A 532 9.45 -17.49 4.19
CA LYS A 532 10.34 -16.37 4.56
C LYS A 532 9.96 -15.16 3.70
N MET A 533 9.35 -14.17 4.31
CA MET A 533 8.82 -12.99 3.64
C MET A 533 9.87 -11.87 3.57
N ASP A 534 9.72 -11.00 2.57
CA ASP A 534 10.47 -9.73 2.54
C ASP A 534 10.02 -8.84 3.71
N MET A 535 10.95 -8.15 4.37
CA MET A 535 10.64 -7.14 5.40
C MET A 535 9.74 -6.02 4.85
N GLN A 536 9.79 -5.74 3.55
CA GLN A 536 8.92 -4.80 2.85
C GLN A 536 7.47 -5.30 2.70
N ALA A 537 7.22 -6.61 2.83
CA ALA A 537 5.91 -7.25 2.73
C ALA A 537 5.19 -7.38 4.09
N SER A 538 5.53 -6.53 5.06
CA SER A 538 4.99 -6.56 6.42
C SER A 538 3.47 -6.33 6.50
N ARG A 539 2.87 -5.64 5.53
CA ARG A 539 1.40 -5.47 5.44
C ARG A 539 0.72 -6.77 5.01
N GLU A 540 1.26 -7.42 3.99
CA GLU A 540 0.81 -8.71 3.48
C GLU A 540 0.99 -9.81 4.53
N PHE A 541 2.11 -9.82 5.28
CA PHE A 541 2.33 -10.67 6.45
C PHE A 541 1.24 -10.49 7.52
N LEU A 542 0.96 -9.25 7.93
CA LEU A 542 -0.06 -8.97 8.95
C LEU A 542 -1.48 -9.27 8.46
N ALA A 543 -1.77 -9.10 7.16
CA ALA A 543 -3.05 -9.48 6.57
C ALA A 543 -3.24 -11.00 6.64
N GLU A 544 -2.27 -11.77 6.16
CA GLU A 544 -2.34 -13.23 6.13
C GLU A 544 -2.38 -13.84 7.54
N LEU A 545 -1.55 -13.34 8.46
CA LEU A 545 -1.56 -13.73 9.87
C LEU A 545 -2.93 -13.42 10.52
N LYS A 546 -3.53 -12.27 10.24
CA LYS A 546 -4.86 -11.91 10.77
C LYS A 546 -5.96 -12.84 10.23
N VAL A 547 -5.89 -13.23 8.96
CA VAL A 547 -6.89 -14.11 8.35
C VAL A 547 -6.77 -15.53 8.91
N LEU A 548 -5.60 -16.14 8.78
CA LEU A 548 -5.40 -17.57 9.08
C LEU A 548 -5.38 -17.92 10.57
N THR A 549 -5.39 -16.91 11.46
CA THR A 549 -5.68 -17.08 12.90
C THR A 549 -7.17 -17.10 13.24
N HIS A 550 -8.05 -16.78 12.28
CA HIS A 550 -9.50 -16.71 12.47
C HIS A 550 -10.29 -17.62 11.52
N VAL A 551 -9.69 -18.09 10.42
CA VAL A 551 -10.36 -18.96 9.42
C VAL A 551 -9.73 -20.36 9.41
N HIS A 552 -10.54 -21.39 9.64
CA HIS A 552 -10.10 -22.79 9.72
C HIS A 552 -11.07 -23.70 8.97
N HIS A 553 -10.64 -24.25 7.85
CA HIS A 553 -11.47 -25.09 6.97
C HIS A 553 -10.61 -26.09 6.18
N LEU A 554 -11.18 -27.26 5.85
CA LEU A 554 -10.47 -28.37 5.20
C LEU A 554 -9.81 -27.97 3.88
N ASN A 555 -10.53 -27.19 3.06
CA ASN A 555 -10.08 -26.73 1.75
C ASN A 555 -9.34 -25.37 1.78
N LEU A 556 -8.81 -24.97 2.94
CA LEU A 556 -7.83 -23.88 3.07
C LEU A 556 -6.50 -24.45 3.56
N VAL A 557 -5.39 -23.77 3.27
CA VAL A 557 -4.09 -24.11 3.88
C VAL A 557 -4.03 -23.58 5.30
N ARG A 558 -3.78 -24.45 6.27
CA ARG A 558 -3.72 -24.11 7.69
C ARG A 558 -2.37 -23.49 8.07
N LEU A 559 -2.42 -22.33 8.72
CA LEU A 559 -1.29 -21.76 9.44
C LEU A 559 -1.04 -22.55 10.74
N ILE A 560 0.21 -22.93 10.99
CA ILE A 560 0.69 -23.53 12.25
C ILE A 560 1.19 -22.42 13.20
N GLY A 561 1.89 -21.42 12.65
CA GLY A 561 2.51 -20.38 13.45
C GLY A 561 3.27 -19.33 12.64
N TYR A 562 4.03 -18.50 13.33
CA TYR A 562 4.80 -17.40 12.76
C TYR A 562 6.13 -17.19 13.50
N CYS A 563 7.02 -16.39 12.92
CA CYS A 563 8.20 -15.82 13.58
C CYS A 563 8.42 -14.39 13.08
N VAL A 564 8.88 -13.51 13.96
CA VAL A 564 9.23 -12.10 13.67
C VAL A 564 10.68 -11.75 14.06
N GLU A 565 11.47 -12.75 14.47
CA GLU A 565 12.87 -12.58 14.87
C GLU A 565 13.78 -12.48 13.63
N GLY A 566 14.41 -11.32 13.41
CA GLY A 566 15.37 -11.07 12.33
C GLY A 566 14.76 -10.98 10.92
N SER A 567 13.68 -11.70 10.65
CA SER A 567 12.88 -11.65 9.42
C SER A 567 11.43 -12.09 9.71
N LEU A 568 10.54 -11.92 8.74
CA LEU A 568 9.12 -12.29 8.88
C LEU A 568 8.88 -13.69 8.29
N PHE A 569 8.31 -14.60 9.08
CA PHE A 569 8.03 -15.96 8.65
C PHE A 569 6.60 -16.39 8.98
N LEU A 570 5.96 -17.04 8.01
CA LEU A 570 4.71 -17.77 8.23
C LEU A 570 4.96 -19.28 8.04
N VAL A 571 4.50 -20.07 9.01
CA VAL A 571 4.71 -21.51 9.08
C VAL A 571 3.36 -22.19 8.86
N TYR A 572 3.25 -22.97 7.78
CA TYR A 572 2.03 -23.66 7.37
C TYR A 572 2.23 -25.17 7.40
N GLU A 573 1.13 -25.92 7.33
CA GLU A 573 1.20 -27.33 6.94
C GLU A 573 1.78 -27.50 5.53
N TYR A 574 2.67 -28.47 5.36
CA TYR A 574 3.17 -28.82 4.03
C TYR A 574 2.12 -29.63 3.26
N ILE A 575 1.74 -29.14 2.08
CA ILE A 575 0.76 -29.80 1.19
C ILE A 575 1.52 -30.59 0.11
N GLU A 576 1.41 -31.91 0.14
CA GLU A 576 2.12 -32.81 -0.77
C GLU A 576 1.44 -32.85 -2.15
N ASN A 577 2.21 -32.73 -3.24
CA ASN A 577 1.82 -32.53 -4.64
C ASN A 577 1.88 -31.07 -5.16
N GLY A 578 2.08 -30.04 -4.33
CA GLY A 578 2.34 -28.68 -4.82
C GLY A 578 1.09 -27.95 -5.32
N ASN A 579 1.18 -27.16 -6.41
CA ASN A 579 0.06 -26.31 -6.86
C ASN A 579 -0.59 -26.72 -8.20
N LEU A 580 -1.82 -26.29 -8.42
CA LEU A 580 -2.62 -26.64 -9.60
C LEU A 580 -1.98 -26.14 -10.90
N SER A 581 -1.36 -24.96 -10.91
CA SER A 581 -0.66 -24.44 -12.10
C SER A 581 0.50 -25.36 -12.53
N GLN A 582 1.24 -25.95 -11.58
CA GLN A 582 2.28 -26.96 -11.88
C GLN A 582 1.72 -28.23 -12.52
N HIS A 583 0.49 -28.63 -12.19
CA HIS A 583 -0.17 -29.78 -12.83
C HIS A 583 -0.79 -29.44 -14.20
N LEU A 584 -1.31 -28.23 -14.38
CA LEU A 584 -1.91 -27.79 -15.64
C LEU A 584 -0.83 -27.42 -16.66
N HIS A 585 0.08 -26.52 -16.32
CA HIS A 585 1.02 -25.90 -17.26
C HIS A 585 2.43 -26.55 -17.24
N GLY A 586 2.75 -27.35 -16.22
CA GLY A 586 4.04 -28.02 -16.09
C GLY A 586 4.23 -29.18 -17.08
N SER A 587 5.42 -29.27 -17.68
CA SER A 587 5.79 -30.29 -18.66
C SER A 587 6.27 -31.63 -18.07
N ALA A 588 6.37 -31.74 -16.74
CA ALA A 588 7.02 -32.84 -16.04
C ALA A 588 6.08 -33.65 -15.12
N ARG A 589 4.77 -33.63 -15.38
CA ARG A 589 3.74 -34.27 -14.56
C ARG A 589 2.66 -34.91 -15.43
N GLU A 590 2.09 -36.00 -14.92
CA GLU A 590 0.93 -36.65 -15.54
C GLU A 590 -0.30 -35.73 -15.51
N PRO A 591 -1.17 -35.75 -16.55
CA PRO A 591 -2.36 -34.91 -16.59
C PRO A 591 -3.36 -35.29 -15.49
N LEU A 592 -3.90 -34.30 -14.78
CA LEU A 592 -4.98 -34.54 -13.82
C LEU A 592 -6.22 -35.12 -14.55
N PRO A 593 -6.77 -36.26 -14.12
CA PRO A 593 -8.01 -36.82 -14.67
C PRO A 593 -9.19 -35.86 -14.53
N TRP A 594 -10.18 -35.94 -15.44
CA TRP A 594 -11.32 -35.02 -15.43
C TRP A 594 -12.08 -35.00 -14.09
N SER A 595 -12.34 -36.18 -13.50
CA SER A 595 -12.97 -36.29 -12.17
C SER A 595 -12.16 -35.57 -11.07
N THR A 596 -10.83 -35.68 -11.10
CA THR A 596 -9.94 -34.96 -10.19
C THR A 596 -10.01 -33.45 -10.39
N ARG A 597 -10.15 -32.97 -11.64
CA ARG A 597 -10.34 -31.53 -11.93
C ARG A 597 -11.67 -31.00 -11.38
N VAL A 598 -12.77 -31.76 -11.55
CA VAL A 598 -14.07 -31.44 -10.95
C VAL A 598 -13.98 -31.40 -9.42
N GLN A 599 -13.27 -32.35 -8.80
CA GLN A 599 -13.09 -32.41 -7.35
C GLN A 599 -12.28 -31.22 -6.82
N ILE A 600 -11.15 -30.87 -7.47
CA ILE A 600 -10.33 -29.70 -7.11
C ILE A 600 -11.12 -28.40 -7.24
N ALA A 601 -11.97 -28.27 -8.26
CA ALA A 601 -12.89 -27.13 -8.38
C ALA A 601 -13.88 -27.06 -7.21
N LEU A 602 -14.56 -28.18 -6.89
CA LEU A 602 -15.53 -28.26 -5.79
C LEU A 602 -14.89 -27.93 -4.44
N ASP A 603 -13.71 -28.49 -4.18
CA ASP A 603 -12.93 -28.25 -2.96
C ASP A 603 -12.54 -26.77 -2.82
N SER A 604 -11.96 -26.20 -3.87
CA SER A 604 -11.59 -24.78 -3.89
C SER A 604 -12.82 -23.87 -3.69
N ALA A 605 -13.96 -24.21 -4.33
CA ALA A 605 -15.20 -23.47 -4.19
C ALA A 605 -15.77 -23.53 -2.75
N ARG A 606 -15.65 -24.66 -2.04
CA ARG A 606 -16.01 -24.76 -0.61
C ARG A 606 -15.12 -23.90 0.27
N GLY A 607 -13.81 -23.84 -0.02
CA GLY A 607 -12.88 -22.93 0.64
C GLY A 607 -13.30 -21.46 0.51
N LEU A 608 -13.78 -21.06 -0.67
CA LEU A 608 -14.30 -19.72 -0.95
C LEU A 608 -15.68 -19.45 -0.33
N GLU A 609 -16.62 -20.42 -0.39
CA GLU A 609 -17.94 -20.31 0.27
C GLU A 609 -17.80 -20.09 1.79
N TYR A 610 -16.81 -20.73 2.42
CA TYR A 610 -16.54 -20.53 3.84
C TYR A 610 -16.12 -19.08 4.15
N ILE A 611 -15.15 -18.51 3.43
CA ILE A 611 -14.66 -17.14 3.70
C ILE A 611 -15.59 -16.02 3.19
N HIS A 612 -16.55 -16.34 2.31
CA HIS A 612 -17.55 -15.40 1.81
C HIS A 612 -18.86 -15.42 2.61
N GLU A 613 -19.36 -16.61 2.95
CA GLU A 613 -20.73 -16.80 3.46
C GLU A 613 -20.80 -17.33 4.91
N HIS A 614 -19.66 -17.67 5.53
CA HIS A 614 -19.62 -18.29 6.87
C HIS A 614 -18.67 -17.61 7.89
N THR A 615 -18.01 -16.52 7.52
CA THR A 615 -17.15 -15.73 8.42
C THR A 615 -17.72 -14.33 8.66
N VAL A 616 -17.54 -13.80 9.87
CA VAL A 616 -17.83 -12.40 10.20
C VAL A 616 -16.57 -11.76 10.82
N PRO A 617 -15.97 -10.73 10.21
CA PRO A 617 -16.35 -10.10 8.94
C PRO A 617 -16.14 -11.03 7.72
N VAL A 618 -16.60 -10.58 6.56
CA VAL A 618 -16.39 -11.29 5.29
C VAL A 618 -14.95 -11.05 4.80
N TYR A 619 -14.30 -12.09 4.32
CA TYR A 619 -12.94 -12.04 3.77
C TYR A 619 -12.96 -12.21 2.24
N ILE A 620 -12.32 -11.29 1.52
CA ILE A 620 -12.19 -11.33 0.05
C ILE A 620 -10.71 -11.51 -0.29
N HIS A 621 -10.38 -12.60 -0.98
CA HIS A 621 -9.00 -13.07 -1.18
C HIS A 621 -8.21 -12.23 -2.19
N ARG A 622 -8.87 -11.77 -3.26
CA ARG A 622 -8.38 -10.89 -4.35
C ARG A 622 -7.23 -11.43 -5.22
N ASP A 623 -6.71 -12.63 -4.93
CA ASP A 623 -5.64 -13.27 -5.72
C ASP A 623 -5.88 -14.78 -5.88
N ILE A 624 -7.10 -15.13 -6.31
CA ILE A 624 -7.45 -16.50 -6.67
C ILE A 624 -6.89 -16.80 -8.07
N LYS A 625 -6.10 -17.87 -8.16
CA LYS A 625 -5.43 -18.35 -9.37
C LYS A 625 -4.95 -19.79 -9.19
N SER A 626 -4.69 -20.52 -10.26
CA SER A 626 -4.20 -21.91 -10.18
C SER A 626 -2.84 -22.06 -9.46
N ALA A 627 -2.02 -21.01 -9.37
CA ALA A 627 -0.80 -21.05 -8.56
C ALA A 627 -1.05 -21.01 -7.03
N ASN A 628 -2.21 -20.49 -6.60
CA ASN A 628 -2.61 -20.32 -5.20
C ASN A 628 -3.59 -21.41 -4.73
N ILE A 629 -3.84 -22.43 -5.55
CA ILE A 629 -4.57 -23.64 -5.17
C ILE A 629 -3.56 -24.76 -5.05
N LEU A 630 -3.30 -25.21 -3.82
CA LEU A 630 -2.47 -26.36 -3.52
C LEU A 630 -3.30 -27.65 -3.64
N ILE A 631 -2.65 -28.72 -4.10
CA ILE A 631 -3.21 -30.05 -4.29
C ILE A 631 -2.56 -30.95 -3.24
N ASP A 632 -3.35 -31.65 -2.41
CA ASP A 632 -2.83 -32.54 -1.35
C ASP A 632 -2.51 -33.96 -1.85
N LYS A 633 -1.97 -34.81 -0.95
CA LYS A 633 -1.65 -36.22 -1.24
C LYS A 633 -2.83 -37.07 -1.76
N ASN A 634 -4.07 -36.65 -1.49
CA ASN A 634 -5.30 -37.30 -1.92
C ASN A 634 -5.90 -36.65 -3.19
N PHE A 635 -5.20 -35.65 -3.75
CA PHE A 635 -5.64 -34.78 -4.85
C PHE A 635 -6.83 -33.87 -4.52
N HIS A 636 -7.03 -33.52 -3.23
CA HIS A 636 -7.99 -32.51 -2.82
C HIS A 636 -7.41 -31.09 -2.94
N GLY A 637 -8.29 -30.12 -3.25
CA GLY A 637 -7.92 -28.70 -3.37
C GLY A 637 -7.87 -27.94 -2.04
N LYS A 638 -6.84 -27.09 -1.87
CA LYS A 638 -6.67 -26.15 -0.76
C LYS A 638 -6.27 -24.75 -1.25
N VAL A 639 -7.04 -23.72 -0.90
CA VAL A 639 -6.72 -22.31 -1.24
C VAL A 639 -5.66 -21.74 -0.29
N ALA A 640 -4.73 -20.95 -0.84
CA ALA A 640 -3.50 -20.47 -0.18
C ALA A 640 -3.12 -19.02 -0.56
N ASP A 641 -2.12 -18.46 0.13
CA ASP A 641 -1.57 -17.10 -0.05
C ASP A 641 -2.57 -15.95 0.22
N PHE A 642 -2.98 -15.83 1.48
CA PHE A 642 -3.95 -14.84 1.92
C PHE A 642 -3.37 -13.41 2.08
N GLY A 643 -2.12 -13.16 1.65
CA GLY A 643 -1.44 -11.87 1.84
C GLY A 643 -2.15 -10.65 1.23
N LEU A 644 -2.99 -10.86 0.20
CA LEU A 644 -3.78 -9.79 -0.44
C LEU A 644 -5.23 -9.69 0.05
N THR A 645 -5.62 -10.48 1.06
CA THR A 645 -7.00 -10.52 1.57
C THR A 645 -7.45 -9.16 2.15
N LYS A 646 -8.73 -8.81 1.95
CA LYS A 646 -9.37 -7.63 2.54
C LYS A 646 -10.61 -8.03 3.33
N LEU A 647 -10.86 -7.34 4.44
CA LEU A 647 -12.07 -7.44 5.25
C LEU A 647 -13.15 -6.50 4.71
N THR A 648 -14.41 -6.96 4.72
CA THR A 648 -15.60 -6.13 4.49
C THR A 648 -16.70 -6.45 5.50
N GLU A 649 -17.41 -5.43 5.96
CA GLU A 649 -18.59 -5.60 6.81
C GLU A 649 -19.83 -5.86 5.94
N VAL A 650 -20.77 -6.66 6.46
CA VAL A 650 -21.98 -7.05 5.71
C VAL A 650 -22.89 -5.83 5.55
N GLY A 651 -22.93 -5.28 4.34
CA GLY A 651 -23.75 -4.11 3.99
C GLY A 651 -22.98 -2.80 3.74
N SER A 652 -21.65 -2.77 3.90
CA SER A 652 -20.85 -1.60 3.53
C SER A 652 -20.74 -1.46 2.00
N THR A 653 -20.99 -0.28 1.45
CA THR A 653 -20.68 0.05 0.05
C THR A 653 -19.16 0.03 -0.21
N SER A 654 -18.77 -0.24 -1.45
CA SER A 654 -17.38 -0.39 -1.85
C SER A 654 -16.62 0.95 -1.78
N LEU A 655 -15.68 1.04 -0.84
CA LEU A 655 -14.66 2.08 -0.84
C LEU A 655 -13.56 1.72 -1.86
N PRO A 656 -13.17 2.64 -2.77
CA PRO A 656 -12.05 2.46 -3.67
C PRO A 656 -10.77 2.12 -2.90
N THR A 657 -10.05 1.08 -3.32
CA THR A 657 -8.83 0.62 -2.63
C THR A 657 -7.79 0.08 -3.60
N ARG A 658 -6.51 0.09 -3.19
CA ARG A 658 -5.35 -0.40 -3.96
C ARG A 658 -5.71 -1.63 -4.80
N LEU A 659 -5.62 -1.48 -6.12
CA LEU A 659 -5.73 -2.56 -7.09
C LEU A 659 -4.59 -3.57 -6.82
N VAL A 660 -4.94 -4.82 -6.54
CA VAL A 660 -4.01 -5.92 -6.28
C VAL A 660 -4.60 -7.23 -6.77
N GLY A 661 -3.75 -8.15 -7.19
CA GLY A 661 -4.14 -9.43 -7.74
C GLY A 661 -3.34 -9.75 -9.01
N THR A 662 -3.59 -10.91 -9.60
CA THR A 662 -2.86 -11.36 -10.79
C THR A 662 -3.60 -10.99 -12.07
N PHE A 663 -2.91 -10.35 -13.01
CA PHE A 663 -3.45 -9.99 -14.33
C PHE A 663 -3.93 -11.26 -15.08
N GLY A 664 -5.05 -11.15 -15.79
CA GLY A 664 -5.79 -12.30 -16.34
C GLY A 664 -6.86 -12.87 -15.41
N TYR A 665 -6.77 -12.67 -14.09
CA TYR A 665 -7.78 -13.10 -13.11
C TYR A 665 -8.61 -11.95 -12.50
N MET A 666 -8.16 -10.69 -12.66
CA MET A 666 -8.90 -9.52 -12.16
C MET A 666 -10.11 -9.19 -13.06
N PRO A 667 -11.32 -8.97 -12.50
CA PRO A 667 -12.50 -8.59 -13.28
C PRO A 667 -12.44 -7.12 -13.76
N PRO A 668 -13.19 -6.77 -14.81
CA PRO A 668 -13.13 -5.44 -15.42
C PRO A 668 -13.52 -4.31 -14.47
N GLU A 669 -14.57 -4.45 -13.64
CA GLU A 669 -14.99 -3.38 -12.72
C GLU A 669 -13.96 -3.11 -11.62
N TYR A 670 -13.24 -4.14 -11.15
CA TYR A 670 -12.18 -3.95 -10.16
C TYR A 670 -10.97 -3.26 -10.77
N ALA A 671 -10.59 -3.66 -12.00
CA ALA A 671 -9.49 -3.04 -12.75
C ALA A 671 -9.78 -1.59 -13.18
N GLN A 672 -11.05 -1.25 -13.45
CA GLN A 672 -11.46 0.09 -13.91
C GLN A 672 -11.81 1.06 -12.76
N TYR A 673 -12.44 0.58 -11.69
CA TYR A 673 -13.03 1.44 -10.64
C TYR A 673 -12.49 1.16 -9.23
N GLY A 674 -11.74 0.07 -9.01
CA GLY A 674 -11.20 -0.29 -7.69
C GLY A 674 -12.26 -0.80 -6.70
N ASP A 675 -13.48 -1.09 -7.18
CA ASP A 675 -14.59 -1.65 -6.41
C ASP A 675 -14.26 -3.04 -5.86
N VAL A 676 -14.32 -3.23 -4.53
CA VAL A 676 -14.05 -4.52 -3.89
C VAL A 676 -15.32 -5.15 -3.34
N SER A 677 -15.63 -6.36 -3.82
CA SER A 677 -16.69 -7.24 -3.32
C SER A 677 -16.29 -8.72 -3.49
N PRO A 678 -16.99 -9.68 -2.85
CA PRO A 678 -16.74 -11.12 -3.04
C PRO A 678 -16.86 -11.59 -4.49
N LYS A 679 -17.55 -10.81 -5.36
CA LYS A 679 -17.69 -11.10 -6.79
C LYS A 679 -16.37 -10.97 -7.58
N ILE A 680 -15.29 -10.44 -6.98
CA ILE A 680 -13.92 -10.51 -7.54
C ILE A 680 -13.43 -11.96 -7.52
N ASP A 681 -13.45 -12.60 -6.36
CA ASP A 681 -12.97 -13.97 -6.20
C ASP A 681 -13.82 -14.95 -7.04
N VAL A 682 -15.12 -14.66 -7.22
CA VAL A 682 -15.99 -15.41 -8.14
C VAL A 682 -15.51 -15.34 -9.59
N TYR A 683 -15.17 -14.15 -10.10
CA TYR A 683 -14.65 -14.00 -11.47
C TYR A 683 -13.31 -14.73 -11.63
N ALA A 684 -12.39 -14.52 -10.69
CA ALA A 684 -11.08 -15.16 -10.67
C ALA A 684 -11.19 -16.71 -10.59
N PHE A 685 -12.16 -17.23 -9.82
CA PHE A 685 -12.49 -18.66 -9.80
C PHE A 685 -13.08 -19.13 -11.14
N GLY A 686 -13.90 -18.32 -11.82
CA GLY A 686 -14.36 -18.58 -13.17
C GLY A 686 -13.21 -18.75 -14.19
N VAL A 687 -12.16 -17.95 -14.06
CA VAL A 687 -10.92 -18.12 -14.86
C VAL A 687 -10.24 -19.45 -14.53
N VAL A 688 -10.12 -19.82 -13.25
CA VAL A 688 -9.57 -21.13 -12.82
C VAL A 688 -10.38 -22.31 -13.37
N LEU A 689 -11.71 -22.21 -13.49
CA LEU A 689 -12.52 -23.24 -14.16
C LEU A 689 -12.15 -23.39 -15.65
N TYR A 690 -11.88 -22.30 -16.36
CA TYR A 690 -11.38 -22.36 -17.73
C TYR A 690 -9.94 -22.93 -17.82
N GLU A 691 -9.06 -22.63 -16.86
CA GLU A 691 -7.74 -23.26 -16.77
C GLU A 691 -7.85 -24.78 -16.54
N LEU A 692 -8.77 -25.24 -15.67
CA LEU A 692 -9.03 -26.66 -15.44
C LEU A 692 -9.53 -27.38 -16.72
N ILE A 693 -10.40 -26.75 -17.51
CA ILE A 693 -10.87 -27.31 -18.79
C ILE A 693 -9.75 -27.40 -19.83
N SER A 694 -8.98 -26.32 -19.99
CA SER A 694 -8.10 -26.13 -21.15
C SER A 694 -6.62 -26.43 -20.92
N ALA A 695 -6.17 -26.39 -19.67
CA ALA A 695 -4.76 -26.31 -19.27
C ALA A 695 -3.95 -25.23 -20.03
N LYS A 696 -4.62 -24.12 -20.36
CA LYS A 696 -4.00 -22.89 -20.89
C LYS A 696 -3.90 -21.88 -19.75
N GLU A 697 -2.81 -21.10 -19.74
CA GLU A 697 -2.67 -19.95 -18.84
C GLU A 697 -3.82 -18.96 -19.05
N ALA A 698 -4.19 -18.22 -17.99
CA ALA A 698 -5.19 -17.15 -18.04
C ALA A 698 -4.96 -16.07 -19.14
N ILE A 699 -3.74 -15.99 -19.70
CA ILE A 699 -3.37 -15.14 -20.84
C ILE A 699 -2.77 -16.02 -21.95
N VAL A 700 -3.52 -16.19 -23.04
CA VAL A 700 -3.17 -17.06 -24.16
C VAL A 700 -2.41 -16.27 -25.22
N LYS A 701 -1.15 -16.65 -25.48
CA LYS A 701 -0.31 -16.05 -26.54
C LYS A 701 -0.59 -16.76 -27.87
N ALA A 702 -1.15 -16.07 -28.86
CA ALA A 702 -1.34 -16.66 -30.18
C ALA A 702 -0.01 -16.77 -30.94
N ASN A 703 0.22 -17.94 -31.54
CA ASN A 703 1.28 -18.21 -32.53
C ASN A 703 2.72 -17.82 -32.11
N GLY A 704 3.00 -17.73 -30.81
CA GLY A 704 4.33 -17.38 -30.29
C GLY A 704 4.71 -15.90 -30.42
N SER A 705 3.81 -15.04 -30.89
CA SER A 705 4.01 -13.58 -30.92
C SER A 705 3.41 -12.92 -29.69
N VAL A 706 4.05 -11.85 -29.18
CA VAL A 706 3.53 -11.11 -28.02
C VAL A 706 2.35 -10.19 -28.41
N ALA A 707 2.28 -9.79 -29.68
CA ALA A 707 1.29 -8.83 -30.21
C ALA A 707 -0.16 -9.35 -30.18
N GLU A 708 -0.36 -10.66 -30.22
CA GLU A 708 -1.69 -11.30 -30.23
C GLU A 708 -1.96 -12.08 -28.93
N SER A 709 -1.87 -11.38 -27.80
CA SER A 709 -2.21 -11.93 -26.48
C SER A 709 -3.71 -11.76 -26.18
N LYS A 710 -4.46 -12.86 -26.05
CA LYS A 710 -5.88 -12.89 -25.66
C LYS A 710 -6.06 -13.38 -24.23
N GLY A 711 -7.06 -12.85 -23.51
CA GLY A 711 -7.48 -13.42 -22.23
C GLY A 711 -8.16 -14.77 -22.42
N LEU A 712 -8.00 -15.70 -21.46
CA LEU A 712 -8.62 -17.02 -21.53
C LEU A 712 -10.16 -16.93 -21.55
N VAL A 713 -10.74 -15.92 -20.89
CA VAL A 713 -12.18 -15.65 -20.87
C VAL A 713 -12.72 -15.38 -22.29
N SER A 714 -12.12 -14.47 -23.05
CA SER A 714 -12.61 -14.13 -24.39
C SER A 714 -12.44 -15.28 -25.39
N LEU A 715 -11.41 -16.11 -25.24
CA LEU A 715 -11.28 -17.36 -26.01
C LEU A 715 -12.48 -18.31 -25.75
N PHE A 716 -12.91 -18.46 -24.50
CA PHE A 716 -14.08 -19.27 -24.17
C PHE A 716 -15.40 -18.59 -24.55
N GLU A 717 -15.50 -17.26 -24.55
CA GLU A 717 -16.69 -16.55 -25.03
C GLU A 717 -16.89 -16.66 -26.54
N GLU A 718 -15.81 -16.64 -27.33
CA GLU A 718 -15.84 -16.88 -28.79
C GLU A 718 -16.32 -18.31 -29.12
N VAL A 719 -16.00 -19.29 -28.28
CA VAL A 719 -16.51 -20.67 -28.37
C VAL A 719 -17.97 -20.76 -27.89
N LEU A 720 -18.26 -20.24 -26.71
CA LEU A 720 -19.58 -20.32 -26.04
C LEU A 720 -20.59 -19.28 -26.56
N SER A 721 -20.35 -18.70 -27.74
CA SER A 721 -21.30 -17.87 -28.49
C SER A 721 -21.72 -18.50 -29.83
N GLN A 722 -21.11 -19.64 -30.22
CA GLN A 722 -21.51 -20.37 -31.43
C GLN A 722 -22.87 -21.09 -31.24
N PRO A 723 -23.68 -21.26 -32.31
CA PRO A 723 -24.99 -21.92 -32.22
C PRO A 723 -24.96 -23.40 -31.80
N ASP A 724 -23.93 -24.16 -32.20
CA ASP A 724 -23.59 -25.45 -31.60
C ASP A 724 -22.13 -25.41 -31.14
N PRO A 725 -21.86 -25.07 -29.86
CA PRO A 725 -20.50 -24.88 -29.37
C PRO A 725 -19.76 -26.20 -29.10
N LYS A 726 -20.33 -27.38 -29.40
CA LYS A 726 -19.70 -28.68 -29.08
C LYS A 726 -18.36 -28.88 -29.79
N ASP A 727 -18.34 -28.71 -31.11
CA ASP A 727 -17.14 -28.96 -31.92
C ASP A 727 -16.04 -27.94 -31.64
N ASP A 728 -16.39 -26.70 -31.30
CA ASP A 728 -15.44 -25.66 -30.90
C ASP A 728 -14.96 -25.81 -29.44
N LEU A 729 -15.81 -26.32 -28.53
CA LEU A 729 -15.41 -26.63 -27.16
C LEU A 729 -14.33 -27.72 -27.13
N VAL A 730 -14.44 -28.75 -27.97
CA VAL A 730 -13.41 -29.80 -28.10
C VAL A 730 -12.05 -29.23 -28.51
N LYS A 731 -12.00 -28.14 -29.29
CA LYS A 731 -10.75 -27.47 -29.72
C LYS A 731 -10.06 -26.67 -28.59
N VAL A 732 -10.74 -26.44 -27.46
CA VAL A 732 -10.18 -25.70 -26.31
C VAL A 732 -9.96 -26.53 -25.05
N ILE A 733 -10.39 -27.79 -25.03
CA ILE A 733 -10.08 -28.76 -23.95
C ILE A 733 -8.58 -29.11 -23.95
N ASP A 734 -8.03 -29.42 -22.77
CA ASP A 734 -6.67 -29.95 -22.62
C ASP A 734 -6.48 -31.24 -23.43
N PRO A 735 -5.66 -31.25 -24.51
CA PRO A 735 -5.53 -32.40 -25.40
C PRO A 735 -4.90 -33.62 -24.71
N ARG A 736 -4.25 -33.44 -23.55
CA ARG A 736 -3.64 -34.54 -22.78
C ARG A 736 -4.68 -35.40 -22.06
N LEU A 737 -5.95 -34.98 -21.99
CA LEU A 737 -7.03 -35.81 -21.45
C LEU A 737 -7.42 -36.95 -22.41
N GLY A 738 -7.10 -36.86 -23.71
CA GLY A 738 -7.64 -37.79 -24.72
C GLY A 738 -9.17 -37.79 -24.70
N ASP A 739 -9.80 -38.95 -24.80
CA ASP A 739 -11.26 -39.09 -24.72
C ASP A 739 -11.79 -39.25 -23.27
N ASN A 740 -10.95 -39.05 -22.24
CA ASN A 740 -11.26 -39.37 -20.84
C ASN A 740 -12.07 -38.29 -20.10
N TYR A 741 -13.10 -37.72 -20.74
CA TYR A 741 -14.02 -36.76 -20.12
C TYR A 741 -15.46 -36.89 -20.67
N PRO A 742 -16.51 -36.66 -19.87
CA PRO A 742 -17.87 -36.51 -20.38
C PRO A 742 -18.03 -35.08 -20.95
N LEU A 743 -18.23 -34.94 -22.27
CA LEU A 743 -18.33 -33.63 -22.93
C LEU A 743 -19.44 -32.73 -22.34
N ASP A 744 -20.54 -33.32 -21.85
CA ASP A 744 -21.62 -32.55 -21.19
C ASP A 744 -21.20 -32.05 -19.79
N SER A 745 -20.33 -32.76 -19.07
CA SER A 745 -19.73 -32.29 -17.82
C SER A 745 -18.79 -31.11 -18.09
N VAL A 746 -17.98 -31.20 -19.15
CA VAL A 746 -17.14 -30.07 -19.60
C VAL A 746 -17.98 -28.87 -20.01
N ARG A 747 -19.05 -29.06 -20.79
CA ARG A 747 -19.95 -27.97 -21.22
C ARG A 747 -20.61 -27.28 -20.03
N LYS A 748 -21.10 -28.04 -19.05
CA LYS A 748 -21.71 -27.51 -17.83
C LYS A 748 -20.69 -26.76 -16.96
N MET A 749 -19.45 -27.23 -16.85
CA MET A 749 -18.37 -26.47 -16.19
C MET A 749 -18.02 -25.18 -16.95
N ALA A 750 -17.98 -25.20 -18.28
CA ALA A 750 -17.72 -24.03 -19.12
C ALA A 750 -18.86 -22.99 -19.02
N GLN A 751 -20.11 -23.43 -18.92
CA GLN A 751 -21.27 -22.58 -18.65
C GLN A 751 -21.22 -21.96 -17.25
N LEU A 752 -20.83 -22.73 -16.22
CA LEU A 752 -20.62 -22.23 -14.87
C LEU A 752 -19.49 -21.18 -14.83
N ALA A 753 -18.37 -21.44 -15.52
CA ALA A 753 -17.28 -20.50 -15.69
C ALA A 753 -17.75 -19.19 -16.36
N LYS A 754 -18.54 -19.27 -17.45
CA LYS A 754 -19.14 -18.10 -18.12
C LYS A 754 -20.06 -17.29 -17.21
N ALA A 755 -20.84 -17.95 -16.34
CA ALA A 755 -21.65 -17.27 -15.33
C ALA A 755 -20.77 -16.58 -14.26
N CYS A 756 -19.65 -17.20 -13.87
CA CYS A 756 -18.68 -16.62 -12.94
C CYS A 756 -17.92 -15.43 -13.55
N THR A 757 -17.55 -15.47 -14.83
CA THR A 757 -16.80 -14.40 -15.52
C THR A 757 -17.67 -13.31 -16.14
N HIS A 758 -18.98 -13.28 -15.86
CA HIS A 758 -19.90 -12.29 -16.42
C HIS A 758 -19.47 -10.85 -16.10
N GLU A 759 -19.46 -9.93 -17.08
CA GLU A 759 -18.99 -8.54 -16.91
C GLU A 759 -19.66 -7.85 -15.72
N ASN A 760 -21.00 -7.73 -15.72
CA ASN A 760 -21.74 -7.20 -14.58
C ASN A 760 -21.58 -8.11 -13.32
N PRO A 761 -20.97 -7.62 -12.22
CA PRO A 761 -20.71 -8.44 -11.03
C PRO A 761 -21.99 -8.87 -10.30
N GLN A 762 -23.12 -8.19 -10.48
CA GLN A 762 -24.38 -8.56 -9.84
C GLN A 762 -24.96 -9.86 -10.44
N LEU A 763 -24.72 -10.11 -11.74
CA LEU A 763 -25.21 -11.30 -12.45
C LEU A 763 -24.34 -12.55 -12.24
N ARG A 764 -23.13 -12.41 -11.66
CA ARG A 764 -22.30 -13.54 -11.22
C ARG A 764 -22.97 -14.29 -10.05
N PRO A 765 -22.92 -15.64 -9.97
CA PRO A 765 -23.47 -16.40 -8.84
C PRO A 765 -22.72 -16.12 -7.52
N SER A 766 -23.24 -16.62 -6.39
CA SER A 766 -22.49 -16.71 -5.13
C SER A 766 -21.67 -18.00 -5.07
N MET A 767 -20.70 -18.08 -4.15
CA MET A 767 -19.88 -19.28 -4.00
C MET A 767 -20.69 -20.50 -3.57
N ARG A 768 -21.74 -20.32 -2.74
CA ARG A 768 -22.69 -21.41 -2.43
C ARG A 768 -23.38 -21.98 -3.67
N SER A 769 -23.86 -21.14 -4.58
CA SER A 769 -24.48 -21.60 -5.84
C SER A 769 -23.47 -22.32 -6.74
N ILE A 770 -22.22 -21.87 -6.76
CA ILE A 770 -21.10 -22.52 -7.48
C ILE A 770 -20.79 -23.89 -6.87
N VAL A 771 -20.72 -23.98 -5.53
CA VAL A 771 -20.52 -25.24 -4.81
C VAL A 771 -21.64 -26.23 -5.11
N VAL A 772 -22.91 -25.81 -5.09
CA VAL A 772 -24.04 -26.68 -5.47
C VAL A 772 -23.91 -27.18 -6.90
N ALA A 773 -23.59 -26.30 -7.86
CA ALA A 773 -23.41 -26.69 -9.26
C ALA A 773 -22.25 -27.70 -9.45
N LEU A 774 -21.14 -27.52 -8.73
CA LEU A 774 -20.00 -28.43 -8.75
C LEU A 774 -20.28 -29.75 -8.00
N MET A 775 -21.11 -29.75 -6.95
CA MET A 775 -21.58 -31.01 -6.33
C MET A 775 -22.44 -31.81 -7.32
N THR A 776 -23.34 -31.17 -8.07
CA THR A 776 -24.11 -31.83 -9.14
C THR A 776 -23.18 -32.39 -10.22
N LEU A 777 -22.15 -31.64 -10.65
CA LEU A 777 -21.18 -32.13 -11.63
C LEU A 777 -20.27 -33.27 -11.13
N SER A 778 -20.19 -33.46 -9.81
CA SER A 778 -19.54 -34.59 -9.16
C SER A 778 -20.49 -35.79 -8.94
N SER A 779 -21.80 -35.64 -9.20
CA SER A 779 -22.82 -36.64 -8.83
C SER A 779 -23.87 -37.02 -9.89
N SER A 780 -24.04 -36.28 -10.99
CA SER A 780 -24.87 -36.68 -12.14
C SER A 780 -24.22 -36.30 -13.48
N THR A 781 -24.48 -36.90 -14.66
CA THR A 781 -25.51 -37.81 -15.23
C THR A 781 -26.93 -37.29 -15.50
N GLU A 782 -27.29 -36.06 -15.15
CA GLU A 782 -28.56 -35.45 -15.58
C GLU A 782 -28.39 -33.99 -16.05
N ASP A 783 -29.40 -33.47 -16.76
CA ASP A 783 -29.33 -32.22 -17.52
C ASP A 783 -29.85 -30.98 -16.78
N TRP A 784 -29.40 -29.82 -17.26
CA TRP A 784 -29.58 -28.51 -16.65
C TRP A 784 -30.39 -27.59 -17.55
N ASP A 785 -31.38 -26.90 -16.99
CA ASP A 785 -31.98 -25.71 -17.61
C ASP A 785 -31.41 -24.44 -16.96
N VAL A 786 -30.75 -23.62 -17.77
CA VAL A 786 -30.10 -22.37 -17.35
C VAL A 786 -31.12 -21.28 -16.97
N GLY A 787 -32.36 -21.36 -17.46
CA GLY A 787 -33.43 -20.43 -17.06
C GLY A 787 -33.77 -20.48 -15.57
N SER A 788 -33.57 -21.65 -14.93
CA SER A 788 -33.87 -21.88 -13.50
C SER A 788 -33.09 -20.98 -12.53
N PHE A 789 -31.95 -20.41 -12.95
CA PHE A 789 -31.17 -19.45 -12.17
C PHE A 789 -31.83 -18.07 -12.05
N TYR A 790 -32.72 -17.70 -12.97
CA TYR A 790 -33.25 -16.32 -13.08
C TYR A 790 -34.67 -16.14 -12.54
N GLU A 791 -35.47 -17.20 -12.40
CA GLU A 791 -36.92 -17.09 -12.08
C GLU A 791 -37.38 -17.73 -10.75
N ASN A 792 -36.50 -18.35 -9.95
CA ASN A 792 -36.91 -19.15 -8.78
C ASN A 792 -37.39 -18.33 -7.55
N GLN A 793 -38.63 -17.81 -7.62
CA GLN A 793 -39.36 -17.22 -6.47
C GLN A 793 -39.53 -18.18 -5.30
N THR A 794 -39.43 -19.50 -5.53
CA THR A 794 -39.46 -20.56 -4.51
C THR A 794 -38.39 -20.39 -3.44
N LEU A 795 -37.18 -19.97 -3.81
CA LEU A 795 -36.05 -19.77 -2.88
C LEU A 795 -36.32 -18.64 -1.86
N VAL A 796 -37.13 -17.64 -2.21
CA VAL A 796 -37.54 -16.57 -1.29
C VAL A 796 -38.36 -17.13 -0.11
N SER A 797 -39.13 -18.19 -0.32
CA SER A 797 -39.94 -18.82 0.75
C SER A 797 -39.09 -19.56 1.80
N LEU A 798 -37.90 -20.04 1.42
CA LEU A 798 -36.96 -20.73 2.32
C LEU A 798 -36.15 -19.77 3.21
N MET A 799 -36.15 -18.47 2.92
CA MET A 799 -35.46 -17.46 3.75
C MET A 799 -36.38 -16.74 4.75
N SER A 800 -37.63 -17.20 4.93
CA SER A 800 -38.56 -16.65 5.93
C SER A 800 -38.60 -17.47 7.23
N GLY A 801 -37.42 -17.68 7.82
CA GLY A 801 -37.25 -18.20 9.18
C GLY A 801 -36.66 -17.12 10.09
N ARG A 802 -37.18 -17.01 11.33
CA ARG A 802 -36.64 -16.15 12.39
C ARG A 802 -35.67 -16.91 13.29
#